data_AF-A0A3B9I4K5-F1
#
_entry.id   AF-A0A3B9I4K5-F1
#
_cell.length_a   1.000
_cell.length_b   1.000
_cell.length_c   1.000
_cell.angle_alpha   90.00
_cell.angle_beta   90.00
_cell.angle_gamma   90.00
#
_symmetry.space_group_name_H-M   'P 1'
#
loop_
_entity.id
_entity.type
_entity.pdbx_description
1 polymer ?
#
loop_
_entity_poly.entity_id
_entity_poly.type
_entity_poly.pdbx_seq_one_letter_code
_entity_poly.pdbx_strand_id
1 'polypeptide(L)'
;MELLPYYKLLAKQFPNIDEVSKEIINLSAILNLPKGTEHFLTDIHGEYEAFTHVVRNASGTVKRKINETFGDQMTPSDKERLASLIYYPREKLIFLKKQGLVDEKWYQETIYQQILVLRKAAYKYSRSKVRKALPKSFNYIIEELVQEQEDLESKKRYYGEIIKTIIRTDRADDFIMALSDVIRRLVVDRLHIVGDIFDRGPGAHLILDDLMAHHDVDIQWGNHDILWMGAAAGSEACIANVVRISLRYGNLETIQDGYGINLMPLSQFANEVYKDDPAEFFQPILKGKHNFKEKDIQLMSKMEKAIAIIQFKLEGQIIKRQPDYRMADRLFMDKLSEDRAQVMIDGKIYPMKDNCFPTLNSEAPYSLTEEEREVMNNLLISFRNSEKLQQHAEFLYTKGSVYLICNSNLLYHACVPFNEDGEFSSFSIAGKNYSGKSLCDYFDTQLREAFFNKHEESNYFDKDLTWYAWCGSFSPLFGKDRMTTFERYFVADKQTHKETYNHYFKIRDQLDTCEKILDEFGLSLEKGRIICGHVPVKTKKGENPVKGHGKMFVIDGGFSKAYQSVTGIAGYTLIFNSQGVILVSHEPFETHEASIKENADMLPKEVYVKEEERRLLVADTDVGSEIKANIEILNNLLDAYRKGTIKQI
;
A
#
# COMPACT_ATOMS: atom_id res chain seq x y z
N MET A 1 31.94 32.75 -4.76
CA MET A 1 31.11 33.87 -5.29
C MET A 1 29.79 33.36 -5.88
N GLU A 2 29.75 32.15 -6.46
CA GLU A 2 28.54 31.55 -7.07
C GLU A 2 27.34 31.35 -6.13
N LEU A 3 27.55 31.10 -4.84
CA LEU A 3 26.46 30.87 -3.88
C LEU A 3 25.92 32.14 -3.19
N LEU A 4 26.47 33.33 -3.49
CA LEU A 4 26.04 34.59 -2.84
C LEU A 4 24.55 34.94 -3.11
N PRO A 5 24.00 34.76 -4.34
CA PRO A 5 22.57 34.95 -4.58
C PRO A 5 21.69 34.00 -3.78
N TYR A 6 22.14 32.75 -3.60
CA TYR A 6 21.43 31.75 -2.80
C TYR A 6 21.37 32.14 -1.32
N TYR A 7 22.49 32.56 -0.73
CA TYR A 7 22.50 33.05 0.65
C TYR A 7 21.68 34.33 0.85
N LYS A 8 21.61 35.22 -0.14
CA LYS A 8 20.70 36.39 -0.10
C LYS A 8 19.22 35.99 -0.10
N LEU A 9 18.86 34.87 -0.73
CA LEU A 9 17.50 34.34 -0.67
C LEU A 9 17.21 33.76 0.72
N LEU A 10 18.13 32.97 1.27
CA LEU A 10 18.02 32.42 2.63
C LEU A 10 17.96 33.51 3.72
N ALA A 11 18.70 34.61 3.53
CA ALA A 11 18.65 35.79 4.39
C ALA A 11 17.25 36.44 4.48
N LYS A 12 16.31 36.13 3.57
CA LYS A 12 14.91 36.56 3.72
C LYS A 12 14.16 35.77 4.79
N GLN A 13 14.53 34.51 4.98
CA GLN A 13 13.92 33.61 5.97
C GLN A 13 14.64 33.70 7.32
N PHE A 14 15.96 33.87 7.31
CA PHE A 14 16.79 34.00 8.51
C PHE A 14 17.55 35.34 8.47
N PRO A 15 16.91 36.46 8.83
CA PRO A 15 17.39 37.81 8.53
C PRO A 15 18.64 38.27 9.29
N ASN A 16 18.96 37.61 10.41
CA ASN A 16 20.05 38.01 11.30
C ASN A 16 20.71 36.80 11.95
N ILE A 17 21.82 37.06 12.66
CA ILE A 17 22.60 36.03 13.35
C ILE A 17 21.76 35.25 14.36
N ASP A 18 20.83 35.91 15.05
CA ASP A 18 20.01 35.26 16.08
C ASP A 18 19.05 34.24 15.47
N GLU A 19 18.35 34.59 14.39
CA GLU A 19 17.41 33.68 13.72
C GLU A 19 18.12 32.49 13.09
N VAL A 20 19.27 32.70 12.43
CA VAL A 20 20.09 31.59 11.90
C VAL A 20 20.58 30.69 13.04
N SER A 21 21.08 31.27 14.12
CA SER A 21 21.61 30.51 15.26
C SER A 21 20.52 29.69 15.95
N LYS A 22 19.32 30.27 16.14
CA LYS A 22 18.15 29.56 16.70
C LYS A 22 17.80 28.33 15.87
N GLU A 23 17.77 28.46 14.54
CA GLU A 23 17.44 27.33 13.68
C GLU A 23 18.53 26.25 13.68
N ILE A 24 19.82 26.64 13.66
CA ILE A 24 20.92 25.69 13.81
C ILE A 24 20.80 24.90 15.13
N ILE A 25 20.53 25.58 16.24
CA ILE A 25 20.34 24.95 17.56
C ILE A 25 19.15 23.97 17.52
N ASN A 26 18.01 24.40 16.95
CA ASN A 26 16.81 23.57 16.83
C ASN A 26 17.07 22.30 16.01
N LEU A 27 17.65 22.45 14.81
CA LEU A 27 17.99 21.33 13.94
C LEU A 27 19.01 20.38 14.60
N SER A 28 20.02 20.93 15.27
CA SER A 28 21.02 20.14 16.00
C SER A 28 20.39 19.34 17.15
N ALA A 29 19.40 19.91 17.85
CA ALA A 29 18.67 19.18 18.89
C ALA A 29 17.82 18.04 18.30
N ILE A 30 17.16 18.27 17.15
CA ILE A 30 16.35 17.25 16.47
C ILE A 30 17.19 16.03 16.08
N LEU A 31 18.43 16.23 15.60
CA LEU A 31 19.34 15.13 15.25
C LEU A 31 19.60 14.15 16.39
N ASN A 32 19.48 14.60 17.64
CA ASN A 32 19.73 13.80 18.84
C ASN A 32 18.47 13.07 19.35
N LEU A 33 17.31 13.28 18.73
CA LEU A 33 16.09 12.56 19.06
C LEU A 33 16.15 11.12 18.53
N PRO A 34 15.47 10.15 19.18
CA PRO A 34 15.37 8.80 18.65
C PRO A 34 14.66 8.77 17.29
N LYS A 35 15.09 7.86 16.42
CA LYS A 35 14.40 7.57 15.15
C LYS A 35 12.92 7.21 15.38
N GLY A 36 12.05 7.73 14.51
CA GLY A 36 10.62 7.39 14.45
C GLY A 36 10.34 5.91 14.14
N THR A 37 9.12 5.45 14.43
CA THR A 37 8.69 4.08 14.09
C THR A 37 8.20 4.05 12.65
N GLU A 38 8.77 3.20 11.80
CA GLU A 38 8.27 2.89 10.46
C GLU A 38 7.51 1.56 10.48
N HIS A 39 6.37 1.52 9.80
CA HIS A 39 5.57 0.29 9.57
C HIS A 39 5.52 -0.04 8.10
N PHE A 40 5.69 -1.31 7.76
CA PHE A 40 5.65 -1.79 6.38
C PHE A 40 4.55 -2.85 6.24
N LEU A 41 3.62 -2.60 5.33
CA LEU A 41 2.47 -3.45 5.00
C LEU A 41 2.42 -3.69 3.49
N THR A 42 1.81 -4.78 3.02
CA THR A 42 1.64 -5.12 1.59
C THR A 42 0.42 -6.03 1.43
N ASP A 43 0.01 -6.27 0.19
CA ASP A 43 -1.00 -7.26 -0.21
C ASP A 43 -2.34 -7.07 0.52
N ILE A 44 -2.74 -5.81 0.67
CA ILE A 44 -3.98 -5.41 1.37
C ILE A 44 -5.21 -5.92 0.61
N HIS A 45 -5.18 -5.88 -0.72
CA HIS A 45 -6.21 -6.45 -1.58
C HIS A 45 -7.65 -6.10 -1.17
N GLY A 46 -7.94 -4.82 -0.95
CA GLY A 46 -9.29 -4.34 -0.65
C GLY A 46 -9.88 -4.81 0.69
N GLU A 47 -9.13 -5.51 1.54
CA GLU A 47 -9.57 -6.04 2.84
C GLU A 47 -9.57 -4.94 3.91
N TYR A 48 -10.46 -3.97 3.76
CA TYR A 48 -10.51 -2.73 4.54
C TYR A 48 -10.62 -2.94 6.06
N GLU A 49 -11.44 -3.88 6.53
CA GLU A 49 -11.58 -4.13 7.98
C GLU A 49 -10.27 -4.61 8.62
N ALA A 50 -9.57 -5.52 7.95
CA ALA A 50 -8.31 -6.06 8.44
C ALA A 50 -7.20 -5.00 8.36
N PHE A 51 -7.12 -4.25 7.25
CA PHE A 51 -6.20 -3.12 7.10
C PHE A 51 -6.38 -2.07 8.21
N THR A 52 -7.61 -1.59 8.40
CA THR A 52 -7.90 -0.58 9.41
C THR A 52 -7.57 -1.09 10.81
N HIS A 53 -7.84 -2.35 11.13
CA HIS A 53 -7.46 -2.92 12.41
C HIS A 53 -5.94 -2.90 12.64
N VAL A 54 -5.15 -3.34 11.65
CA VAL A 54 -3.67 -3.36 11.74
C VAL A 54 -3.07 -1.97 11.87
N VAL A 55 -3.62 -0.98 11.16
CA VAL A 55 -3.20 0.42 11.31
C VAL A 55 -3.59 0.98 12.68
N ARG A 56 -4.80 0.69 13.16
CA ARG A 56 -5.32 1.20 14.45
C ARG A 56 -4.62 0.59 15.66
N ASN A 57 -4.31 -0.71 15.62
CA ASN A 57 -3.54 -1.38 16.67
C ASN A 57 -2.01 -1.15 16.53
N ALA A 58 -1.59 -0.54 15.42
CA ALA A 58 -0.21 -0.30 15.07
C ALA A 58 0.62 -1.60 15.14
N SER A 59 0.08 -2.70 14.62
CA SER A 59 0.69 -4.04 14.68
C SER A 59 1.19 -4.41 16.09
N GLY A 60 0.39 -4.08 17.12
CA GLY A 60 0.69 -4.29 18.54
C GLY A 60 1.57 -3.22 19.20
N THR A 61 2.04 -2.21 18.46
CA THR A 61 2.90 -1.16 19.02
C THR A 61 2.17 -0.32 20.07
N VAL A 62 0.86 -0.09 19.93
CA VAL A 62 0.06 0.59 20.96
C VAL A 62 0.07 -0.21 22.27
N LYS A 63 -0.19 -1.52 22.21
CA LYS A 63 -0.09 -2.42 23.37
C LYS A 63 1.31 -2.40 23.99
N ARG A 64 2.36 -2.40 23.17
CA ARG A 64 3.75 -2.27 23.66
C ARG A 64 3.93 -0.96 24.43
N LYS A 65 3.40 0.16 23.95
CA LYS A 65 3.46 1.44 24.68
C LYS A 65 2.65 1.43 25.98
N ILE A 66 1.47 0.82 26.00
CA ILE A 66 0.70 0.63 27.23
C ILE A 66 1.51 -0.19 28.24
N ASN A 67 2.14 -1.29 27.79
CA ASN A 67 3.00 -2.12 28.64
C ASN A 67 4.23 -1.38 29.16
N GLU A 68 4.92 -0.60 28.32
CA GLU A 68 6.06 0.22 28.74
C GLU A 68 5.66 1.35 29.72
N THR A 69 4.41 1.80 29.71
CA THR A 69 3.89 2.85 30.59
C THR A 69 3.49 2.28 31.96
N PHE A 70 2.75 1.17 31.98
CA PHE A 70 2.14 0.66 33.22
C PHE A 70 2.83 -0.57 33.80
N GLY A 71 3.57 -1.36 33.02
CA GLY A 71 4.22 -2.59 33.50
C GLY A 71 3.26 -3.46 34.30
N ASP A 72 3.66 -3.87 35.50
CA ASP A 72 2.83 -4.69 36.40
C ASP A 72 1.81 -3.88 37.22
N GLN A 73 1.80 -2.54 37.10
CA GLN A 73 0.87 -1.67 37.82
C GLN A 73 -0.57 -1.73 37.28
N MET A 74 -0.76 -2.33 36.09
CA MET A 74 -2.06 -2.48 35.45
C MET A 74 -2.26 -3.94 35.03
N THR A 75 -3.45 -4.48 35.28
CA THR A 75 -3.76 -5.87 34.92
C THR A 75 -3.78 -6.08 33.40
N PRO A 76 -3.51 -7.29 32.89
CA PRO A 76 -3.62 -7.58 31.45
C PRO A 76 -4.98 -7.20 30.86
N SER A 77 -6.08 -7.49 31.56
CA SER A 77 -7.44 -7.17 31.10
C SER A 77 -7.69 -5.65 31.00
N ASP A 78 -7.18 -4.86 31.95
CA ASP A 78 -7.32 -3.40 31.89
C ASP A 78 -6.49 -2.82 30.75
N LYS A 79 -5.31 -3.38 30.47
CA LYS A 79 -4.49 -2.99 29.32
C LYS A 79 -5.18 -3.30 27.99
N GLU A 80 -5.83 -4.46 27.88
CA GLU A 80 -6.62 -4.82 26.69
C GLU A 80 -7.81 -3.88 26.50
N ARG A 81 -8.49 -3.50 27.59
CA ARG A 81 -9.59 -2.53 27.55
C ARG A 81 -9.11 -1.16 27.08
N LEU A 82 -7.98 -0.68 27.61
CA LEU A 82 -7.37 0.59 27.22
C LEU A 82 -6.90 0.55 25.75
N ALA A 83 -6.32 -0.56 25.31
CA ALA A 83 -5.93 -0.77 23.92
C ALA A 83 -7.16 -0.73 22.98
N SER A 84 -8.20 -1.50 23.27
CA SER A 84 -9.47 -1.52 22.53
C SER A 84 -10.09 -0.13 22.42
N LEU A 85 -10.05 0.66 23.50
CA LEU A 85 -10.50 2.05 23.49
C LEU A 85 -9.64 2.94 22.58
N ILE A 86 -8.32 2.81 22.60
CA ILE A 86 -7.44 3.59 21.70
C ILE A 86 -7.65 3.20 20.24
N TYR A 87 -7.93 1.92 19.95
CA TYR A 87 -8.15 1.43 18.60
C TYR A 87 -9.47 1.96 18.01
N TYR A 88 -10.55 1.88 18.79
CA TYR A 88 -11.93 2.12 18.37
C TYR A 88 -12.66 3.03 19.38
N PRO A 89 -12.21 4.29 19.58
CA PRO A 89 -12.67 5.09 20.71
C PRO A 89 -14.17 5.38 20.66
N ARG A 90 -14.70 5.70 19.47
CA ARG A 90 -16.12 6.02 19.28
C ARG A 90 -17.02 4.82 19.58
N GLU A 91 -16.74 3.69 18.95
CA GLU A 91 -17.54 2.48 19.05
C GLU A 91 -17.45 1.88 20.45
N LYS A 92 -16.25 1.91 21.06
CA LYS A 92 -16.03 1.44 22.42
C LYS A 92 -16.74 2.32 23.46
N LEU A 93 -16.71 3.64 23.33
CA LEU A 93 -17.45 4.56 24.20
C LEU A 93 -18.95 4.30 24.14
N ILE A 94 -19.53 4.17 22.94
CA ILE A 94 -20.95 3.86 22.76
C ILE A 94 -21.30 2.53 23.45
N PHE A 95 -20.46 1.51 23.29
CA PHE A 95 -20.66 0.22 23.93
C PHE A 95 -20.61 0.32 25.46
N LEU A 96 -19.59 0.95 26.03
CA LEU A 96 -19.43 1.08 27.48
C LEU A 96 -20.56 1.92 28.12
N LYS A 97 -21.01 2.98 27.45
CA LYS A 97 -22.16 3.79 27.91
C LYS A 97 -23.46 2.98 27.94
N LYS A 98 -23.72 2.16 26.91
CA LYS A 98 -24.89 1.27 26.89
C LYS A 98 -24.88 0.25 28.03
N GLN A 99 -23.70 -0.15 28.50
CA GLN A 99 -23.54 -1.04 29.65
C GLN A 99 -23.60 -0.31 31.01
N GLY A 100 -23.71 1.02 31.03
CA GLY A 100 -23.71 1.81 32.27
C GLY A 100 -22.35 1.82 32.99
N LEU A 101 -21.25 1.55 32.27
CA LEU A 101 -19.90 1.45 32.84
C LEU A 101 -19.14 2.78 32.84
N VAL A 102 -19.75 3.85 32.33
CA VAL A 102 -19.11 5.16 32.16
C VAL A 102 -19.70 6.14 33.16
N ASP A 103 -18.90 6.50 34.16
CA ASP A 103 -19.19 7.56 35.13
C ASP A 103 -18.06 8.61 35.17
N GLU A 104 -18.21 9.64 36.01
CA GLU A 104 -17.20 10.69 36.14
C GLU A 104 -15.82 10.15 36.54
N LYS A 105 -15.78 9.16 37.43
CA LYS A 105 -14.53 8.54 37.89
C LYS A 105 -13.85 7.80 36.74
N TRP A 106 -14.60 7.04 35.96
CA TRP A 106 -14.12 6.33 34.78
C TRP A 106 -13.51 7.30 33.77
N TYR A 107 -14.16 8.44 33.50
CA TYR A 107 -13.60 9.45 32.61
C TYR A 107 -12.27 9.99 33.12
N GLN A 108 -12.19 10.32 34.42
CA GLN A 108 -10.95 10.83 35.03
C GLN A 108 -9.80 9.82 34.88
N GLU A 109 -10.05 8.56 35.25
CA GLU A 109 -9.06 7.49 35.16
C GLU A 109 -8.63 7.22 33.72
N THR A 110 -9.59 7.13 32.80
CA THR A 110 -9.34 6.83 31.38
C THR A 110 -8.54 7.94 30.70
N ILE A 111 -8.93 9.20 30.91
CA ILE A 111 -8.21 10.36 30.36
C ILE A 111 -6.78 10.40 30.91
N TYR A 112 -6.61 10.18 32.21
CA TYR A 112 -5.29 10.15 32.84
C TYR A 112 -4.41 9.04 32.26
N GLN A 113 -4.95 7.83 32.11
CA GLN A 113 -4.22 6.70 31.52
C GLN A 113 -3.79 6.99 30.07
N GLN A 114 -4.67 7.57 29.25
CA GLN A 114 -4.35 7.96 27.87
C GLN A 114 -3.26 9.04 27.82
N ILE A 115 -3.29 10.03 28.73
CA ILE A 115 -2.23 11.06 28.81
C ILE A 115 -0.87 10.42 29.10
N LEU A 116 -0.79 9.45 30.01
CA LEU A 116 0.47 8.76 30.31
C LEU A 116 0.99 7.98 29.10
N VAL A 117 0.13 7.26 28.40
CA VAL A 117 0.49 6.57 27.15
C VAL A 117 0.93 7.56 26.08
N LEU A 118 0.23 8.68 25.95
CA LEU A 118 0.55 9.75 25.00
C LEU A 118 1.94 10.34 25.27
N ARG A 119 2.29 10.62 26.54
CA ARG A 119 3.63 11.09 26.91
C ARG A 119 4.71 10.10 26.50
N LYS A 120 4.47 8.80 26.75
CA LYS A 120 5.39 7.74 26.34
C LYS A 120 5.57 7.66 24.82
N ALA A 121 4.49 7.86 24.05
CA ALA A 121 4.55 7.93 22.60
C ALA A 121 5.28 9.19 22.10
N ALA A 122 5.03 10.34 22.76
CA ALA A 122 5.56 11.65 22.39
C ALA A 122 7.05 11.84 22.67
N TYR A 123 7.62 11.12 23.65
CA TYR A 123 9.01 11.26 24.12
C TYR A 123 10.08 11.32 23.01
N LYS A 124 9.87 10.61 21.90
CA LYS A 124 10.87 10.55 20.80
C LYS A 124 10.76 11.70 19.79
N TYR A 125 9.82 12.63 19.96
CA TYR A 125 9.53 13.68 18.99
C TYR A 125 9.79 15.08 19.58
N SER A 126 10.11 16.02 18.69
CA SER A 126 10.23 17.43 19.09
C SER A 126 8.87 18.01 19.49
N ARG A 127 8.88 19.04 20.33
CA ARG A 127 7.66 19.76 20.74
C ARG A 127 6.85 20.24 19.52
N SER A 128 7.55 20.75 18.50
CA SER A 128 6.93 21.19 17.24
C SER A 128 6.20 20.04 16.52
N LYS A 129 6.81 18.85 16.45
CA LYS A 129 6.20 17.67 15.82
C LYS A 129 4.97 17.19 16.59
N VAL A 130 5.06 17.11 17.93
CA VAL A 130 3.92 16.76 18.79
C VAL A 130 2.78 17.76 18.59
N ARG A 131 3.06 19.08 18.66
CA ARG A 131 2.05 20.13 18.50
C ARG A 131 1.34 20.09 17.15
N LYS A 132 2.07 19.77 16.06
CA LYS A 132 1.48 19.56 14.72
C LYS A 132 0.59 18.31 14.64
N ALA A 133 0.80 17.33 15.52
CA ALA A 133 -0.02 16.13 15.60
C ALA A 133 -1.34 16.35 16.37
N LEU A 134 -1.43 17.40 17.18
CA LEU A 134 -2.59 17.65 18.05
C LEU A 134 -3.81 18.18 17.26
N PRO A 135 -5.04 17.76 17.62
CA PRO A 135 -6.25 18.28 17.01
C PRO A 135 -6.48 19.74 17.40
N LYS A 136 -6.95 20.55 16.44
CA LYS A 136 -7.14 22.02 16.62
C LYS A 136 -8.02 22.37 17.83
N SER A 137 -9.06 21.57 18.09
CA SER A 137 -10.03 21.79 19.17
C SER A 137 -9.44 21.66 20.57
N PHE A 138 -8.40 20.84 20.75
CA PHE A 138 -7.82 20.53 22.06
C PHE A 138 -6.31 20.78 22.15
N ASN A 139 -5.71 21.41 21.12
CA ASN A 139 -4.26 21.57 20.97
C ASN A 139 -3.60 22.10 22.25
N TYR A 140 -4.03 23.26 22.74
CA TYR A 140 -3.47 23.87 23.96
C TYR A 140 -3.58 22.97 25.20
N ILE A 141 -4.73 22.32 25.39
CA ILE A 141 -4.99 21.49 26.57
C ILE A 141 -4.11 20.24 26.54
N ILE A 142 -4.04 19.55 25.39
CA ILE A 142 -3.22 18.34 25.25
C ILE A 142 -1.74 18.70 25.36
N GLU A 143 -1.31 19.82 24.76
CA GLU A 143 0.05 20.33 24.86
C GLU A 143 0.47 20.55 26.33
N GLU A 144 -0.36 21.24 27.12
CA GLU A 144 -0.13 21.43 28.57
C GLU A 144 -0.05 20.09 29.33
N LEU A 145 -0.93 19.13 29.02
CA LEU A 145 -0.96 17.83 29.70
C LEU A 145 0.24 16.93 29.35
N VAL A 146 0.85 17.12 28.18
CA VAL A 146 2.00 16.32 27.70
C VAL A 146 3.34 16.85 28.22
N GLN A 147 3.48 18.15 28.48
CA GLN A 147 4.78 18.82 28.64
C GLN A 147 5.57 18.54 29.94
N GLU A 148 5.05 17.72 30.86
CA GLU A 148 5.71 17.15 32.04
C GLU A 148 6.27 18.13 33.10
N GLN A 149 5.87 17.87 34.35
CA GLN A 149 6.60 18.08 35.63
C GLN A 149 5.61 17.66 36.74
N GLU A 150 5.51 16.36 37.01
CA GLU A 150 4.59 15.81 38.03
C GLU A 150 5.13 15.91 39.46
N ASP A 151 6.40 16.32 39.63
CA ASP A 151 7.06 16.43 40.93
C ASP A 151 6.57 17.61 41.79
N LEU A 152 5.69 18.45 41.24
CA LEU A 152 5.07 19.57 41.95
C LEU A 152 3.59 19.26 42.25
N GLU A 153 3.25 19.06 43.52
CA GLU A 153 1.86 18.87 43.99
C GLU A 153 0.88 19.94 43.47
N SER A 154 1.36 21.18 43.27
CA SER A 154 0.57 22.27 42.68
C SER A 154 0.14 21.98 41.24
N LYS A 155 0.96 21.31 40.43
CA LYS A 155 0.63 20.94 39.04
C LYS A 155 -0.33 19.76 38.96
N LYS A 156 -0.30 18.82 39.92
CA LYS A 156 -1.29 17.72 39.99
C LYS A 156 -2.71 18.26 40.18
N ARG A 157 -2.88 19.22 41.10
CA ARG A 157 -4.19 19.89 41.31
C ARG A 157 -4.64 20.63 40.05
N TYR A 158 -3.72 21.35 39.39
CA TYR A 158 -4.01 22.05 38.14
C TYR A 158 -4.53 21.10 37.05
N TYR A 159 -3.83 19.99 36.78
CA TYR A 159 -4.27 19.01 35.77
C TYR A 159 -5.59 18.33 36.16
N GLY A 160 -5.77 18.00 37.43
CA GLY A 160 -7.03 17.45 37.92
C GLY A 160 -8.22 18.37 37.64
N GLU A 161 -8.06 19.69 37.81
CA GLU A 161 -9.11 20.66 37.50
C GLU A 161 -9.37 20.81 35.99
N ILE A 162 -8.35 20.68 35.14
CA ILE A 162 -8.55 20.62 33.67
C ILE A 162 -9.45 19.43 33.32
N ILE A 163 -9.10 18.23 33.81
CA ILE A 163 -9.85 17.00 33.51
C ILE A 163 -11.29 17.10 34.02
N LYS A 164 -11.49 17.55 35.27
CA LYS A 164 -12.83 17.80 35.82
C LYS A 164 -13.62 18.80 35.01
N THR A 165 -12.97 19.86 34.52
CA THR A 165 -13.64 20.87 33.69
C THR A 165 -14.09 20.27 32.36
N ILE A 166 -13.25 19.47 31.70
CA ILE A 166 -13.62 18.76 30.46
C ILE A 166 -14.88 17.90 30.69
N ILE A 167 -14.92 17.15 31.78
CA ILE A 167 -16.07 16.29 32.15
C ILE A 167 -17.30 17.14 32.44
N ARG A 168 -17.19 18.18 33.27
CA ARG A 168 -18.31 19.08 33.62
C ARG A 168 -18.88 19.82 32.41
N THR A 169 -18.05 20.09 31.39
CA THR A 169 -18.48 20.71 30.13
C THR A 169 -19.04 19.73 29.10
N ASP A 170 -19.17 18.44 29.45
CA ASP A 170 -19.66 17.37 28.56
C ASP A 170 -18.81 17.20 27.28
N ARG A 171 -17.48 17.37 27.42
CA ARG A 171 -16.51 17.26 26.32
C ARG A 171 -15.61 16.02 26.43
N ALA A 172 -15.87 15.15 27.41
CA ALA A 172 -14.99 14.01 27.72
C ALA A 172 -14.87 12.99 26.58
N ASP A 173 -15.97 12.66 25.89
CA ASP A 173 -15.96 11.75 24.74
C ASP A 173 -15.04 12.26 23.62
N ASP A 174 -15.26 13.51 23.21
CA ASP A 174 -14.47 14.15 22.16
C ASP A 174 -12.99 14.24 22.54
N PHE A 175 -12.70 14.43 23.83
CA PHE A 175 -11.35 14.47 24.34
C PHE A 175 -10.67 13.08 24.31
N ILE A 176 -11.39 12.01 24.69
CA ILE A 176 -10.89 10.63 24.60
C ILE A 176 -10.63 10.22 23.15
N MET A 177 -11.53 10.59 22.22
CA MET A 177 -11.31 10.36 20.78
C MET A 177 -10.05 11.10 20.31
N ALA A 178 -9.93 12.39 20.65
CA ALA A 178 -8.76 13.20 20.32
C ALA A 178 -7.45 12.60 20.86
N LEU A 179 -7.40 12.16 22.12
CA LEU A 179 -6.22 11.52 22.70
C LEU A 179 -5.87 10.22 21.96
N SER A 180 -6.87 9.40 21.64
CA SER A 180 -6.69 8.14 20.91
C SER A 180 -6.10 8.37 19.52
N ASP A 181 -6.60 9.38 18.81
CA ASP A 181 -6.09 9.77 17.49
C ASP A 181 -4.62 10.21 17.55
N VAL A 182 -4.27 11.06 18.53
CA VAL A 182 -2.89 11.53 18.71
C VAL A 182 -1.97 10.37 19.12
N ILE A 183 -2.40 9.48 20.01
CA ILE A 183 -1.62 8.30 20.39
C ILE A 183 -1.32 7.46 19.15
N ARG A 184 -2.35 7.08 18.38
CA ARG A 184 -2.19 6.26 17.16
C ARG A 184 -1.24 6.94 16.16
N ARG A 185 -1.40 8.24 15.96
CA ARG A 185 -0.55 9.06 15.09
C ARG A 185 0.91 9.14 15.54
N LEU A 186 1.20 9.17 16.85
CA LEU A 186 2.59 9.27 17.34
C LEU A 186 3.26 7.90 17.49
N VAL A 187 2.49 6.82 17.58
CA VAL A 187 3.04 5.47 17.70
C VAL A 187 3.69 5.01 16.40
N VAL A 188 3.10 5.35 15.26
CA VAL A 188 3.61 5.08 13.90
C VAL A 188 3.97 6.39 13.25
N ASP A 189 5.24 6.60 12.97
CA ASP A 189 5.74 7.86 12.42
C ASP A 189 5.59 7.94 10.90
N ARG A 190 5.74 6.80 10.23
CA ARG A 190 5.64 6.66 8.78
C ARG A 190 5.12 5.28 8.42
N LEU A 191 4.23 5.26 7.43
CA LEU A 191 3.63 4.04 6.89
C LEU A 191 4.17 3.78 5.47
N HIS A 192 4.66 2.57 5.23
CA HIS A 192 5.11 2.10 3.93
C HIS A 192 4.13 1.04 3.44
N ILE A 193 3.51 1.29 2.27
CA ILE A 193 2.64 0.30 1.61
C ILE A 193 3.41 -0.29 0.43
N VAL A 194 3.87 -1.53 0.56
CA VAL A 194 4.70 -2.23 -0.43
C VAL A 194 3.82 -3.00 -1.43
N GLY A 195 2.77 -2.34 -1.93
CA GLY A 195 1.97 -2.77 -3.07
C GLY A 195 0.72 -3.58 -2.78
N ASP A 196 -0.05 -3.79 -3.85
CA ASP A 196 -1.26 -4.61 -3.92
C ASP A 196 -2.37 -4.14 -2.95
N ILE A 197 -2.78 -2.88 -3.10
CA ILE A 197 -3.91 -2.26 -2.39
C ILE A 197 -5.25 -2.77 -2.96
N PHE A 198 -5.30 -2.98 -4.27
CA PHE A 198 -6.52 -3.28 -5.02
C PHE A 198 -6.83 -4.79 -5.18
N ASP A 199 -8.05 -5.04 -5.66
CA ASP A 199 -8.63 -6.33 -6.03
C ASP A 199 -8.87 -7.29 -4.85
N ARG A 200 -9.64 -8.36 -5.09
CA ARG A 200 -10.06 -9.41 -4.13
C ARG A 200 -11.02 -8.98 -3.00
N GLY A 201 -10.82 -7.85 -2.34
CA GLY A 201 -11.72 -7.29 -1.33
C GLY A 201 -12.52 -6.08 -1.83
N PRO A 202 -13.63 -5.71 -1.17
CA PRO A 202 -14.54 -4.67 -1.66
C PRO A 202 -14.15 -3.23 -1.30
N GLY A 203 -13.20 -3.03 -0.39
CA GLY A 203 -12.95 -1.74 0.27
C GLY A 203 -11.71 -0.96 -0.18
N ALA A 204 -11.17 -1.23 -1.38
CA ALA A 204 -9.93 -0.58 -1.84
C ALA A 204 -10.03 0.95 -1.89
N HIS A 205 -11.19 1.48 -2.30
CA HIS A 205 -11.45 2.92 -2.33
C HIS A 205 -11.47 3.55 -0.93
N LEU A 206 -11.93 2.84 0.10
CA LEU A 206 -11.90 3.31 1.50
C LEU A 206 -10.49 3.28 2.08
N ILE A 207 -9.70 2.26 1.72
CA ILE A 207 -8.28 2.15 2.10
C ILE A 207 -7.52 3.37 1.57
N LEU A 208 -7.75 3.77 0.32
CA LEU A 208 -7.09 4.93 -0.28
C LEU A 208 -7.51 6.25 0.38
N ASP A 209 -8.78 6.42 0.76
CA ASP A 209 -9.23 7.57 1.55
C ASP A 209 -8.45 7.65 2.89
N ASP A 210 -8.31 6.53 3.59
CA ASP A 210 -7.56 6.44 4.86
C ASP A 210 -6.06 6.71 4.67
N LEU A 211 -5.45 6.20 3.58
CA LEU A 211 -4.04 6.46 3.26
C LEU A 211 -3.80 7.93 2.89
N MET A 212 -4.70 8.55 2.13
CA MET A 212 -4.64 9.99 1.81
C MET A 212 -4.78 10.87 3.05
N ALA A 213 -5.58 10.44 4.02
CA ALA A 213 -5.73 11.12 5.31
C ALA A 213 -4.56 10.85 6.28
N HIS A 214 -3.74 9.83 6.02
CA HIS A 214 -2.58 9.51 6.85
C HIS A 214 -1.52 10.63 6.79
N HIS A 215 -0.81 10.82 7.89
CA HIS A 215 0.08 11.96 8.08
C HIS A 215 1.43 11.83 7.36
N ASP A 216 1.91 10.61 7.17
CA ASP A 216 3.12 10.30 6.42
C ASP A 216 3.03 8.89 5.83
N VAL A 217 3.03 8.79 4.51
CA VAL A 217 2.88 7.53 3.78
C VAL A 217 3.62 7.57 2.45
N ASP A 218 4.24 6.45 2.09
CA ASP A 218 4.72 6.14 0.75
C ASP A 218 4.26 4.76 0.30
N ILE A 219 4.29 4.58 -1.03
CA ILE A 219 3.72 3.40 -1.69
C ILE A 219 4.72 2.86 -2.70
N GLN A 220 4.95 1.55 -2.71
CA GLN A 220 5.62 0.87 -3.81
C GLN A 220 4.56 0.13 -4.60
N TRP A 221 4.44 0.42 -5.89
CA TRP A 221 3.31 -0.07 -6.66
C TRP A 221 3.35 -1.59 -6.82
N GLY A 222 2.24 -2.25 -6.55
CA GLY A 222 2.02 -3.64 -6.92
C GLY A 222 1.47 -3.76 -8.34
N ASN A 223 1.47 -4.99 -8.87
CA ASN A 223 0.87 -5.22 -10.18
C ASN A 223 -0.63 -4.87 -10.16
N HIS A 224 -1.34 -5.23 -9.09
CA HIS A 224 -2.77 -4.91 -8.98
C HIS A 224 -3.01 -3.39 -8.96
N ASP A 225 -2.12 -2.62 -8.33
CA ASP A 225 -2.23 -1.15 -8.30
C ASP A 225 -2.06 -0.54 -9.69
N ILE A 226 -1.05 -0.99 -10.45
CA ILE A 226 -0.79 -0.48 -11.81
C ILE A 226 -1.96 -0.76 -12.74
N LEU A 227 -2.68 -1.86 -12.55
CA LEU A 227 -3.85 -2.15 -13.37
C LEU A 227 -4.93 -1.06 -13.22
N TRP A 228 -5.20 -0.63 -11.98
CA TRP A 228 -6.13 0.46 -11.70
C TRP A 228 -5.59 1.83 -12.12
N MET A 229 -4.29 2.07 -11.93
CA MET A 229 -3.63 3.30 -12.39
C MET A 229 -3.66 3.42 -13.92
N GLY A 230 -3.46 2.32 -14.65
CA GLY A 230 -3.59 2.24 -16.10
C GLY A 230 -5.04 2.44 -16.57
N ALA A 231 -6.02 1.91 -15.83
CA ALA A 231 -7.43 2.17 -16.10
C ALA A 231 -7.78 3.67 -15.93
N ALA A 232 -7.25 4.32 -14.88
CA ALA A 232 -7.40 5.75 -14.65
C ALA A 232 -6.70 6.60 -15.75
N ALA A 233 -5.58 6.11 -16.30
CA ALA A 233 -4.89 6.70 -17.45
C ALA A 233 -5.62 6.48 -18.81
N GLY A 234 -6.67 5.66 -18.82
CA GLY A 234 -7.46 5.38 -20.03
C GLY A 234 -6.92 4.25 -20.90
N SER A 235 -6.12 3.33 -20.35
CA SER A 235 -5.73 2.10 -21.05
C SER A 235 -6.92 1.14 -21.13
N GLU A 236 -7.45 0.91 -22.34
CA GLU A 236 -8.62 0.05 -22.58
C GLU A 236 -8.40 -1.38 -22.06
N ALA A 237 -7.19 -1.93 -22.24
CA ALA A 237 -6.87 -3.28 -21.78
C ALA A 237 -6.84 -3.37 -20.24
N CYS A 238 -6.34 -2.33 -19.57
CA CYS A 238 -6.40 -2.23 -18.10
C CYS A 238 -7.86 -2.12 -17.62
N ILE A 239 -8.68 -1.27 -18.24
CA ILE A 239 -10.10 -1.11 -17.92
C ILE A 239 -10.83 -2.46 -18.01
N ALA A 240 -10.66 -3.17 -19.13
CA ALA A 240 -11.30 -4.47 -19.34
C ALA A 240 -10.86 -5.50 -18.27
N ASN A 241 -9.56 -5.50 -17.93
CA ASN A 241 -9.02 -6.37 -16.87
C ASN A 241 -9.58 -6.01 -15.48
N VAL A 242 -9.65 -4.72 -15.11
CA VAL A 242 -10.25 -4.28 -13.83
C VAL A 242 -11.70 -4.78 -13.73
N VAL A 243 -12.51 -4.53 -14.75
CA VAL A 243 -13.92 -4.94 -14.76
C VAL A 243 -14.04 -6.47 -14.69
N ARG A 244 -13.23 -7.22 -15.46
CA ARG A 244 -13.21 -8.68 -15.41
C ARG A 244 -12.84 -9.20 -14.01
N ILE A 245 -11.79 -8.66 -13.39
CA ILE A 245 -11.32 -9.10 -12.08
C ILE A 245 -12.36 -8.79 -11.00
N SER A 246 -12.99 -7.60 -11.03
CA SER A 246 -14.05 -7.25 -10.11
C SER A 246 -15.28 -8.14 -10.25
N LEU A 247 -15.69 -8.49 -11.48
CA LEU A 247 -16.74 -9.47 -11.72
C LEU A 247 -16.36 -10.86 -11.20
N ARG A 248 -15.13 -11.31 -11.49
CA ARG A 248 -14.62 -12.62 -11.09
C ARG A 248 -14.62 -12.84 -9.59
N TYR A 249 -14.36 -11.81 -8.80
CA TYR A 249 -14.28 -11.92 -7.34
C TYR A 249 -15.47 -11.28 -6.61
N GLY A 250 -16.47 -10.78 -7.34
CA GLY A 250 -17.66 -10.18 -6.73
C GLY A 250 -17.40 -8.83 -6.05
N ASN A 251 -16.35 -8.11 -6.44
CA ASN A 251 -15.93 -6.82 -5.85
C ASN A 251 -16.46 -5.64 -6.66
N LEU A 252 -17.77 -5.63 -6.91
CA LEU A 252 -18.41 -4.56 -7.68
C LEU A 252 -18.56 -3.26 -6.88
N GLU A 253 -18.57 -3.34 -5.54
CA GLU A 253 -18.70 -2.19 -4.64
C GLU A 253 -17.63 -1.11 -4.91
N THR A 254 -16.35 -1.50 -5.08
CA THR A 254 -15.29 -0.54 -5.43
C THR A 254 -15.55 0.14 -6.78
N ILE A 255 -16.07 -0.57 -7.79
CA ILE A 255 -16.35 -0.02 -9.12
C ILE A 255 -17.57 0.91 -9.08
N GLN A 256 -18.69 0.42 -8.55
CA GLN A 256 -20.00 1.08 -8.64
C GLN A 256 -20.18 2.14 -7.56
N ASP A 257 -19.99 1.77 -6.29
CA ASP A 257 -20.23 2.66 -5.15
C ASP A 257 -19.01 3.54 -4.86
N GLY A 258 -17.81 2.95 -4.95
CA GLY A 258 -16.55 3.63 -4.71
C GLY A 258 -16.22 4.66 -5.79
N TYR A 259 -16.25 4.26 -7.06
CA TYR A 259 -15.81 5.09 -8.18
C TYR A 259 -16.94 5.58 -9.10
N GLY A 260 -18.19 5.18 -8.89
CA GLY A 260 -19.32 5.65 -9.68
C GLY A 260 -19.32 5.15 -11.13
N ILE A 261 -18.64 4.03 -11.42
CA ILE A 261 -18.52 3.50 -12.79
C ILE A 261 -19.79 2.77 -13.18
N ASN A 262 -20.39 3.16 -14.30
CA ASN A 262 -21.61 2.57 -14.82
C ASN A 262 -21.33 1.29 -15.63
N LEU A 263 -21.76 0.14 -15.13
CA LEU A 263 -21.67 -1.16 -15.81
C LEU A 263 -22.92 -1.53 -16.63
N MET A 264 -23.94 -0.66 -16.69
CA MET A 264 -25.18 -0.94 -17.42
C MET A 264 -24.97 -1.27 -18.90
N PRO A 265 -24.12 -0.55 -19.66
CA PRO A 265 -23.88 -0.88 -21.07
C PRO A 265 -23.33 -2.30 -21.25
N LEU A 266 -22.38 -2.71 -20.38
CA LEU A 266 -21.85 -4.08 -20.39
C LEU A 266 -22.93 -5.12 -20.03
N SER A 267 -23.79 -4.82 -19.06
CA SER A 267 -24.90 -5.69 -18.66
C SER A 267 -25.91 -5.91 -19.80
N GLN A 268 -26.27 -4.84 -20.52
CA GLN A 268 -27.18 -4.91 -21.67
C GLN A 268 -26.56 -5.74 -22.80
N PHE A 269 -25.33 -5.40 -23.18
CA PHE A 269 -24.57 -6.14 -24.19
C PHE A 269 -24.45 -7.63 -23.86
N ALA A 270 -24.07 -7.96 -22.62
CA ALA A 270 -23.95 -9.34 -22.18
C ALA A 270 -25.29 -10.10 -22.23
N ASN A 271 -26.39 -9.45 -21.84
CA ASN A 271 -27.71 -10.08 -21.88
C ASN A 271 -28.23 -10.32 -23.31
N GLU A 272 -27.86 -9.48 -24.27
CA GLU A 272 -28.30 -9.60 -25.66
C GLU A 272 -27.43 -10.59 -26.44
N VAL A 273 -26.11 -10.43 -26.37
CA VAL A 273 -25.14 -11.19 -27.16
C VAL A 273 -24.88 -12.59 -26.58
N TYR A 274 -24.91 -12.73 -25.25
CA TYR A 274 -24.71 -13.99 -24.54
C TYR A 274 -26.03 -14.51 -23.92
N LYS A 275 -27.17 -14.17 -24.52
CA LYS A 275 -28.51 -14.49 -23.97
C LYS A 275 -28.71 -15.99 -23.73
N ASP A 276 -28.29 -16.82 -24.68
CA ASP A 276 -28.45 -18.28 -24.69
C ASP A 276 -27.24 -19.01 -24.08
N ASP A 277 -26.25 -18.26 -23.60
CA ASP A 277 -25.03 -18.78 -23.02
C ASP A 277 -25.21 -19.02 -21.50
N PRO A 278 -25.01 -20.24 -21.00
CA PRO A 278 -25.10 -20.50 -19.56
C PRO A 278 -23.89 -19.92 -18.79
N ALA A 279 -22.78 -19.61 -19.47
CA ALA A 279 -21.57 -19.00 -18.92
C ALA A 279 -21.01 -19.69 -17.66
N GLU A 280 -21.17 -21.02 -17.55
CA GLU A 280 -20.91 -21.79 -16.33
C GLU A 280 -19.45 -21.66 -15.83
N PHE A 281 -18.49 -21.56 -16.75
CA PHE A 281 -17.06 -21.44 -16.42
C PHE A 281 -16.65 -20.03 -15.96
N PHE A 282 -17.54 -19.05 -16.13
CA PHE A 282 -17.36 -17.64 -15.76
C PHE A 282 -18.12 -17.27 -14.49
N GLN A 283 -18.58 -18.25 -13.70
CA GLN A 283 -19.18 -17.96 -12.40
C GLN A 283 -18.19 -17.27 -11.45
N PRO A 284 -18.60 -16.19 -10.77
CA PRO A 284 -17.77 -15.52 -9.77
C PRO A 284 -17.26 -16.45 -8.66
N ILE A 285 -16.00 -16.28 -8.28
CA ILE A 285 -15.37 -16.94 -7.13
C ILE A 285 -15.70 -16.13 -5.87
N LEU A 286 -16.87 -16.39 -5.28
CA LEU A 286 -17.33 -15.72 -4.08
C LEU A 286 -16.68 -16.36 -2.84
N LYS A 287 -15.86 -15.61 -2.11
CA LYS A 287 -15.22 -16.05 -0.85
C LYS A 287 -15.75 -15.22 0.32
N GLY A 288 -16.73 -15.74 1.05
CA GLY A 288 -17.32 -15.08 2.21
C GLY A 288 -18.85 -15.07 2.19
N LYS A 289 -19.47 -14.26 3.05
CA LYS A 289 -20.93 -14.08 3.10
C LYS A 289 -21.38 -13.07 2.03
N HIS A 290 -21.31 -13.45 0.76
CA HIS A 290 -21.99 -12.68 -0.30
C HIS A 290 -23.43 -13.17 -0.41
N ASN A 291 -24.38 -12.24 -0.39
CA ASN A 291 -25.82 -12.53 -0.52
C ASN A 291 -26.32 -12.25 -1.96
N PHE A 292 -25.57 -12.68 -2.97
CA PHE A 292 -26.02 -12.55 -4.37
C PHE A 292 -27.14 -13.54 -4.66
N LYS A 293 -28.17 -13.09 -5.39
CA LYS A 293 -29.21 -14.00 -5.88
C LYS A 293 -28.69 -14.75 -7.10
N GLU A 294 -29.26 -15.92 -7.38
CA GLU A 294 -28.88 -16.75 -8.53
C GLU A 294 -28.92 -15.98 -9.86
N LYS A 295 -29.94 -15.13 -10.05
CA LYS A 295 -30.07 -14.27 -11.23
C LYS A 295 -28.91 -13.26 -11.36
N ASP A 296 -28.44 -12.73 -10.24
CA ASP A 296 -27.32 -11.78 -10.23
C ASP A 296 -26.02 -12.51 -10.59
N ILE A 297 -25.81 -13.71 -10.06
CA ILE A 297 -24.66 -14.57 -10.39
C ILE A 297 -24.65 -14.90 -11.88
N GLN A 298 -25.80 -15.27 -12.45
CA GLN A 298 -25.90 -15.57 -13.88
C GLN A 298 -25.56 -14.36 -14.75
N LEU A 299 -26.08 -13.18 -14.40
CA LEU A 299 -25.77 -11.93 -15.10
C LEU A 299 -24.29 -11.59 -15.00
N MET A 300 -23.70 -11.66 -13.80
CA MET A 300 -22.28 -11.44 -13.59
C MET A 300 -21.41 -12.39 -14.42
N SER A 301 -21.82 -13.66 -14.55
CA SER A 301 -21.09 -14.66 -15.34
C SER A 301 -21.08 -14.30 -16.83
N LYS A 302 -22.21 -13.86 -17.37
CA LYS A 302 -22.32 -13.37 -18.75
C LYS A 302 -21.51 -12.10 -18.98
N MET A 303 -21.58 -11.16 -18.05
CA MET A 303 -20.77 -9.93 -18.09
C MET A 303 -19.27 -10.25 -18.04
N GLU A 304 -18.85 -11.16 -17.17
CA GLU A 304 -17.45 -11.58 -17.04
C GLU A 304 -16.95 -12.21 -18.33
N LYS A 305 -17.75 -13.10 -18.95
CA LYS A 305 -17.42 -13.70 -20.24
C LYS A 305 -17.30 -12.64 -21.33
N ALA A 306 -18.30 -11.76 -21.45
CA ALA A 306 -18.32 -10.70 -22.45
C ALA A 306 -17.08 -9.80 -22.34
N ILE A 307 -16.75 -9.31 -21.15
CA ILE A 307 -15.59 -8.44 -20.95
C ILE A 307 -14.26 -9.21 -21.09
N ALA A 308 -14.22 -10.51 -20.78
CA ALA A 308 -13.04 -11.34 -21.01
C ALA A 308 -12.72 -11.48 -22.52
N ILE A 309 -13.74 -11.67 -23.36
CA ILE A 309 -13.53 -11.69 -24.83
C ILE A 309 -13.03 -10.34 -25.34
N ILE A 310 -13.63 -9.24 -24.89
CA ILE A 310 -13.17 -7.88 -25.21
C ILE A 310 -11.72 -7.68 -24.75
N GLN A 311 -11.39 -8.11 -23.52
CA GLN A 311 -10.04 -8.07 -22.98
C GLN A 311 -9.05 -8.79 -23.91
N PHE A 312 -9.28 -10.05 -24.27
CA PHE A 312 -8.34 -10.81 -25.10
C PHE A 312 -8.12 -10.18 -26.49
N LYS A 313 -9.16 -9.55 -27.05
CA LYS A 313 -9.06 -8.78 -28.29
C LYS A 313 -8.14 -7.57 -28.12
N LEU A 314 -8.37 -6.77 -27.08
CA LEU A 314 -7.55 -5.59 -26.75
C LEU A 314 -6.09 -5.96 -26.46
N GLU A 315 -5.86 -7.02 -25.68
CA GLU A 315 -4.52 -7.54 -25.38
C GLU A 315 -3.81 -7.98 -26.65
N GLY A 316 -4.49 -8.68 -27.56
CA GLY A 316 -3.91 -9.05 -28.84
C GLY A 316 -3.61 -7.86 -29.75
N GLN A 317 -4.40 -6.79 -29.70
CA GLN A 317 -4.08 -5.54 -30.38
C GLN A 317 -2.80 -4.91 -29.81
N ILE A 318 -2.57 -4.98 -28.49
CA ILE A 318 -1.34 -4.48 -27.85
C ILE A 318 -0.14 -5.28 -28.33
N ILE A 319 -0.23 -6.61 -28.24
CA ILE A 319 0.86 -7.51 -28.59
C ILE A 319 1.26 -7.35 -30.07
N LYS A 320 0.28 -7.16 -30.97
CA LYS A 320 0.57 -6.94 -32.41
C LYS A 320 1.24 -5.60 -32.69
N ARG A 321 0.92 -4.54 -31.94
CA ARG A 321 1.53 -3.22 -32.14
C ARG A 321 2.83 -3.01 -31.36
N GLN A 322 3.09 -3.81 -30.31
CA GLN A 322 4.32 -3.78 -29.51
C GLN A 322 5.09 -5.12 -29.53
N PRO A 323 5.79 -5.47 -30.63
CA PRO A 323 6.56 -6.71 -30.71
C PRO A 323 7.66 -6.84 -29.64
N ASP A 324 8.21 -5.71 -29.17
CA ASP A 324 9.26 -5.64 -28.14
C ASP A 324 8.82 -6.30 -26.81
N TYR A 325 7.51 -6.43 -26.56
CA TYR A 325 6.96 -7.10 -25.38
C TYR A 325 7.20 -8.60 -25.35
N ARG A 326 7.53 -9.23 -26.50
CA ARG A 326 7.79 -10.67 -26.63
C ARG A 326 6.64 -11.55 -26.12
N MET A 327 5.40 -11.15 -26.42
CA MET A 327 4.16 -11.82 -25.98
C MET A 327 3.37 -12.49 -27.12
N ALA A 328 3.98 -12.69 -28.30
CA ALA A 328 3.29 -13.28 -29.46
C ALA A 328 2.77 -14.71 -29.20
N ASP A 329 3.37 -15.42 -28.24
CA ASP A 329 2.91 -16.73 -27.78
C ASP A 329 1.56 -16.67 -27.05
N ARG A 330 1.13 -15.49 -26.59
CA ARG A 330 -0.18 -15.24 -25.94
C ARG A 330 -1.31 -14.91 -26.92
N LEU A 331 -1.01 -14.81 -28.22
CA LEU A 331 -2.03 -14.65 -29.25
C LEU A 331 -2.74 -16.01 -29.47
N PHE A 332 -3.94 -16.18 -28.89
CA PHE A 332 -4.69 -17.45 -28.98
C PHE A 332 -5.92 -17.40 -29.88
N MET A 333 -6.52 -16.23 -30.11
CA MET A 333 -7.77 -16.10 -30.86
C MET A 333 -7.60 -16.48 -32.35
N ASP A 334 -6.40 -16.32 -32.90
CA ASP A 334 -6.02 -16.77 -34.24
C ASP A 334 -5.55 -18.24 -34.31
N LYS A 335 -5.50 -18.93 -33.16
CA LYS A 335 -5.10 -20.35 -33.02
C LYS A 335 -6.27 -21.28 -32.68
N LEU A 336 -7.50 -20.76 -32.75
CA LEU A 336 -8.72 -21.54 -32.58
C LEU A 336 -9.04 -22.33 -33.85
N SER A 337 -9.60 -23.54 -33.69
CA SER A 337 -10.20 -24.29 -34.80
C SER A 337 -11.39 -23.53 -35.40
N GLU A 338 -11.78 -23.86 -36.63
CA GLU A 338 -12.93 -23.22 -37.32
C GLU A 338 -14.23 -23.32 -36.50
N ASP A 339 -14.45 -24.45 -35.84
CA ASP A 339 -15.57 -24.71 -34.92
C ASP A 339 -15.34 -24.21 -33.49
N ARG A 340 -14.15 -23.66 -33.21
CA ARG A 340 -13.71 -23.13 -31.91
C ARG A 340 -13.74 -24.15 -30.77
N ALA A 341 -13.83 -25.44 -31.11
CA ALA A 341 -13.80 -26.53 -30.13
C ALA A 341 -12.38 -26.85 -29.65
N GLN A 342 -11.35 -26.35 -30.33
CA GLN A 342 -9.95 -26.63 -30.03
C GLN A 342 -9.09 -25.38 -30.15
N VAL A 343 -7.97 -25.35 -29.40
CA VAL A 343 -6.97 -24.28 -29.45
C VAL A 343 -5.56 -24.87 -29.50
N MET A 344 -4.68 -24.27 -30.30
CA MET A 344 -3.26 -24.62 -30.31
C MET A 344 -2.47 -23.77 -29.31
N ILE A 345 -1.84 -24.42 -28.32
CA ILE A 345 -1.00 -23.80 -27.29
C ILE A 345 0.35 -24.52 -27.28
N ASP A 346 1.46 -23.77 -27.41
CA ASP A 346 2.83 -24.31 -27.41
C ASP A 346 3.03 -25.53 -28.34
N GLY A 347 2.41 -25.49 -29.52
CA GLY A 347 2.47 -26.55 -30.54
C GLY A 347 1.60 -27.78 -30.27
N LYS A 348 0.77 -27.77 -29.23
CA LYS A 348 -0.16 -28.85 -28.89
C LYS A 348 -1.61 -28.38 -29.02
N ILE A 349 -2.48 -29.29 -29.44
CA ILE A 349 -3.92 -29.03 -29.59
C ILE A 349 -4.63 -29.43 -28.30
N TYR A 350 -5.47 -28.53 -27.78
CA TYR A 350 -6.25 -28.74 -26.58
C TYR A 350 -7.74 -28.55 -26.85
N PRO A 351 -8.63 -29.39 -26.28
CA PRO A 351 -10.06 -29.16 -26.35
C PRO A 351 -10.47 -27.98 -25.48
N MET A 352 -11.41 -27.17 -25.99
CA MET A 352 -12.00 -26.04 -25.31
C MET A 352 -13.15 -26.51 -24.41
N LYS A 353 -13.22 -25.99 -23.17
CA LYS A 353 -14.35 -26.17 -22.26
C LYS A 353 -15.60 -25.41 -22.71
N ASP A 354 -15.35 -24.30 -23.38
CA ASP A 354 -16.35 -23.35 -23.83
C ASP A 354 -15.95 -22.90 -25.24
N ASN A 355 -16.85 -23.08 -26.20
CA ASN A 355 -16.67 -22.74 -27.62
C ASN A 355 -17.62 -21.61 -28.08
N CYS A 356 -18.33 -20.95 -27.17
CA CYS A 356 -19.26 -19.89 -27.50
C CYS A 356 -18.54 -18.53 -27.53
N PHE A 357 -18.23 -18.07 -28.76
CA PHE A 357 -17.57 -16.79 -29.04
C PHE A 357 -18.41 -15.95 -30.03
N PRO A 358 -19.61 -15.48 -29.63
CA PRO A 358 -20.58 -14.89 -30.56
C PRO A 358 -20.03 -13.67 -31.33
N THR A 359 -19.00 -12.99 -30.81
CA THR A 359 -18.42 -11.77 -31.39
C THR A 359 -17.07 -12.00 -32.07
N LEU A 360 -16.55 -13.23 -32.13
CA LEU A 360 -15.26 -13.51 -32.75
C LEU A 360 -15.40 -13.55 -34.29
N ASN A 361 -14.59 -12.73 -34.99
CA ASN A 361 -14.42 -12.79 -36.44
C ASN A 361 -13.16 -13.58 -36.79
N SER A 362 -13.28 -14.69 -37.53
CA SER A 362 -12.13 -15.54 -37.88
C SER A 362 -11.09 -14.84 -38.76
N GLU A 363 -11.48 -13.87 -39.59
CA GLU A 363 -10.54 -13.12 -40.45
C GLU A 363 -9.79 -12.03 -39.67
N ALA A 364 -10.43 -11.48 -38.64
CA ALA A 364 -9.89 -10.42 -37.80
C ALA A 364 -10.15 -10.72 -36.31
N PRO A 365 -9.49 -11.74 -35.74
CA PRO A 365 -9.87 -12.31 -34.44
C PRO A 365 -9.68 -11.37 -33.24
N TYR A 366 -8.90 -10.30 -33.42
CA TYR A 366 -8.61 -9.31 -32.38
C TYR A 366 -9.37 -7.99 -32.56
N SER A 367 -10.22 -7.86 -33.58
CA SER A 367 -11.03 -6.66 -33.78
C SER A 367 -12.24 -6.68 -32.84
N LEU A 368 -12.53 -5.52 -32.22
CA LEU A 368 -13.80 -5.34 -31.51
C LEU A 368 -14.94 -5.21 -32.53
N THR A 369 -16.12 -5.75 -32.21
CA THR A 369 -17.35 -5.40 -32.93
C THR A 369 -17.77 -3.97 -32.59
N GLU A 370 -18.76 -3.44 -33.31
CA GLU A 370 -19.26 -2.08 -33.04
C GLU A 370 -19.85 -1.99 -31.62
N GLU A 371 -20.61 -3.00 -31.21
CA GLU A 371 -21.22 -3.08 -29.88
C GLU A 371 -20.17 -3.24 -28.78
N GLU A 372 -19.12 -4.04 -28.99
CA GLU A 372 -17.99 -4.14 -28.05
C GLU A 372 -17.25 -2.80 -27.93
N ARG A 373 -17.11 -2.07 -29.05
CA ARG A 373 -16.50 -0.73 -29.07
C ARG A 373 -17.36 0.28 -28.32
N GLU A 374 -18.68 0.23 -28.45
CA GLU A 374 -19.60 1.07 -27.68
C GLU A 374 -19.48 0.82 -26.17
N VAL A 375 -19.43 -0.45 -25.75
CA VAL A 375 -19.21 -0.82 -24.34
C VAL A 375 -17.89 -0.22 -23.84
N MET A 376 -16.79 -0.40 -24.58
CA MET A 376 -15.49 0.13 -24.19
C MET A 376 -15.42 1.65 -24.16
N ASN A 377 -16.07 2.34 -25.11
CA ASN A 377 -16.14 3.81 -25.11
C ASN A 377 -16.86 4.32 -23.85
N ASN A 378 -17.98 3.70 -23.46
CA ASN A 378 -18.71 4.06 -22.25
C ASN A 378 -17.89 3.81 -20.97
N LEU A 379 -17.20 2.66 -20.89
CA LEU A 379 -16.31 2.36 -19.78
C LEU A 379 -15.14 3.37 -19.73
N LEU A 380 -14.48 3.63 -20.86
CA LEU A 380 -13.39 4.60 -20.95
C LEU A 380 -13.80 5.99 -20.46
N ILE A 381 -14.97 6.49 -20.89
CA ILE A 381 -15.53 7.76 -20.41
C ILE A 381 -15.76 7.70 -18.90
N SER A 382 -16.35 6.63 -18.39
CA SER A 382 -16.64 6.46 -16.96
C SER A 382 -15.37 6.48 -16.11
N PHE A 383 -14.34 5.72 -16.49
CA PHE A 383 -13.07 5.64 -15.76
C PHE A 383 -12.28 6.95 -15.81
N ARG A 384 -12.23 7.62 -16.97
CA ARG A 384 -11.52 8.89 -17.11
C ARG A 384 -12.18 10.04 -16.35
N ASN A 385 -13.51 10.02 -16.22
CA ASN A 385 -14.28 11.09 -15.58
C ASN A 385 -14.64 10.79 -14.12
N SER A 386 -14.25 9.64 -13.57
CA SER A 386 -14.44 9.35 -12.14
C SER A 386 -13.49 10.20 -11.29
N GLU A 387 -13.99 11.30 -10.73
CA GLU A 387 -13.19 12.24 -9.93
C GLU A 387 -12.41 11.54 -8.81
N LYS A 388 -13.08 10.65 -8.07
CA LYS A 388 -12.45 9.92 -6.96
C LYS A 388 -11.35 8.97 -7.43
N LEU A 389 -11.55 8.24 -8.54
CA LEU A 389 -10.50 7.39 -9.11
C LEU A 389 -9.30 8.23 -9.58
N GLN A 390 -9.56 9.39 -10.20
CA GLN A 390 -8.49 10.29 -10.66
C GLN A 390 -7.68 10.84 -9.47
N GLN A 391 -8.34 11.25 -8.38
CA GLN A 391 -7.68 11.69 -7.15
C GLN A 391 -6.83 10.57 -6.53
N HIS A 392 -7.36 9.35 -6.47
CA HIS A 392 -6.63 8.19 -5.94
C HIS A 392 -5.43 7.83 -6.82
N ALA A 393 -5.58 7.82 -8.15
CA ALA A 393 -4.48 7.57 -9.07
C ALA A 393 -3.39 8.64 -8.96
N GLU A 394 -3.77 9.91 -8.90
CA GLU A 394 -2.83 11.02 -8.68
C GLU A 394 -2.09 10.88 -7.35
N PHE A 395 -2.78 10.47 -6.28
CA PHE A 395 -2.15 10.17 -5.00
C PHE A 395 -1.13 9.03 -5.10
N LEU A 396 -1.47 7.92 -5.78
CA LEU A 396 -0.57 6.79 -6.02
C LEU A 396 0.67 7.21 -6.81
N TYR A 397 0.54 8.08 -7.81
CA TYR A 397 1.70 8.64 -8.51
C TYR A 397 2.50 9.61 -7.63
N THR A 398 1.84 10.43 -6.82
CA THR A 398 2.50 11.45 -5.99
C THR A 398 3.27 10.85 -4.82
N LYS A 399 2.70 9.81 -4.18
CA LYS A 399 3.26 9.15 -3.00
C LYS A 399 3.93 7.82 -3.31
N GLY A 400 3.81 7.34 -4.53
CA GLY A 400 4.32 6.05 -4.91
C GLY A 400 5.36 6.05 -6.02
N SER A 401 5.99 4.89 -6.17
CA SER A 401 7.07 4.62 -7.11
C SER A 401 7.20 3.11 -7.33
N VAL A 402 7.95 2.69 -8.35
CA VAL A 402 8.29 1.27 -8.55
C VAL A 402 9.16 0.74 -7.39
N TYR A 403 10.04 1.58 -6.85
CA TYR A 403 10.86 1.28 -5.69
C TYR A 403 11.18 2.55 -4.89
N LEU A 404 11.50 2.37 -3.61
CA LEU A 404 11.95 3.45 -2.74
C LEU A 404 13.20 3.02 -1.96
N ILE A 405 14.15 3.95 -1.79
CA ILE A 405 15.23 3.82 -0.83
C ILE A 405 14.89 4.70 0.36
N CYS A 406 14.79 4.11 1.56
CA CYS A 406 14.48 4.83 2.78
C CYS A 406 15.18 4.20 4.00
N ASN A 407 16.00 4.97 4.70
CA ASN A 407 16.67 4.60 5.93
C ASN A 407 17.48 3.30 5.80
N SER A 408 18.28 3.20 4.73
CA SER A 408 19.02 1.99 4.34
C SER A 408 18.15 0.76 4.02
N ASN A 409 16.87 0.95 3.74
CA ASN A 409 16.01 -0.10 3.19
C ASN A 409 15.72 0.18 1.72
N LEU A 410 15.73 -0.86 0.89
CA LEU A 410 15.22 -0.87 -0.48
C LEU A 410 13.85 -1.54 -0.46
N LEU A 411 12.82 -0.80 -0.87
CA LEU A 411 11.44 -1.24 -0.92
C LEU A 411 11.04 -1.43 -2.37
N TYR A 412 10.47 -2.59 -2.71
CA TYR A 412 9.77 -2.84 -3.99
C TYR A 412 8.76 -3.96 -3.81
N HIS A 413 7.69 -4.00 -4.60
CA HIS A 413 6.64 -5.00 -4.42
C HIS A 413 7.06 -6.42 -4.83
N ALA A 414 7.35 -6.66 -6.13
CA ALA A 414 7.53 -8.03 -6.63
C ALA A 414 9.00 -8.46 -6.80
N CYS A 415 9.74 -7.88 -7.75
CA CYS A 415 11.09 -8.35 -8.06
C CYS A 415 11.97 -7.33 -8.79
N VAL A 416 13.28 -7.58 -8.74
CA VAL A 416 14.23 -7.12 -9.76
C VAL A 416 14.51 -8.34 -10.66
N PRO A 417 14.18 -8.33 -11.96
CA PRO A 417 14.28 -9.54 -12.80
C PRO A 417 15.73 -10.06 -12.97
N PHE A 418 15.90 -11.38 -12.83
CA PHE A 418 17.15 -12.11 -13.08
C PHE A 418 17.00 -13.16 -14.18
N ASN A 419 18.09 -13.43 -14.89
CA ASN A 419 18.22 -14.52 -15.86
C ASN A 419 18.78 -15.79 -15.19
N GLU A 420 18.92 -16.87 -15.95
CA GLU A 420 19.39 -18.17 -15.43
C GLU A 420 20.87 -18.18 -15.03
N ASP A 421 21.66 -17.21 -15.50
CA ASP A 421 23.07 -17.05 -15.17
C ASP A 421 23.30 -16.29 -13.85
N GLY A 422 22.22 -15.82 -13.19
CA GLY A 422 22.32 -14.99 -11.98
C GLY A 422 22.66 -13.53 -12.26
N GLU A 423 22.51 -13.08 -13.50
CA GLU A 423 22.63 -11.68 -13.92
C GLU A 423 21.26 -11.01 -14.03
N PHE A 424 21.23 -9.67 -13.95
CA PHE A 424 20.00 -8.92 -14.16
C PHE A 424 19.49 -9.13 -15.60
N SER A 425 18.21 -9.47 -15.73
CA SER A 425 17.59 -9.64 -17.05
C SER A 425 17.56 -8.33 -17.80
N SER A 426 17.97 -8.37 -19.07
CA SER A 426 17.94 -7.21 -19.96
C SER A 426 16.64 -7.19 -20.78
N PHE A 427 15.89 -6.10 -20.67
CA PHE A 427 14.69 -5.82 -21.46
C PHE A 427 15.01 -4.81 -22.56
N SER A 428 14.78 -5.21 -23.81
CA SER A 428 14.98 -4.35 -24.98
C SER A 428 13.65 -3.74 -25.40
N ILE A 429 13.55 -2.42 -25.38
CA ILE A 429 12.35 -1.69 -25.78
C ILE A 429 12.72 -0.36 -26.44
N ALA A 430 12.07 -0.03 -27.55
CA ALA A 430 12.32 1.20 -28.33
C ALA A 430 13.82 1.40 -28.68
N GLY A 431 14.53 0.30 -28.98
CA GLY A 431 15.94 0.32 -29.35
C GLY A 431 16.94 0.55 -28.20
N LYS A 432 16.47 0.56 -26.95
CA LYS A 432 17.32 0.66 -25.75
C LYS A 432 17.19 -0.58 -24.88
N ASN A 433 18.24 -0.89 -24.13
CA ASN A 433 18.28 -2.01 -23.20
C ASN A 433 18.28 -1.49 -21.76
N TYR A 434 17.45 -2.10 -20.92
CA TYR A 434 17.30 -1.75 -19.51
C TYR A 434 17.45 -3.01 -18.65
N SER A 435 18.15 -2.90 -17.54
CA SER A 435 18.35 -3.98 -16.56
C SER A 435 18.58 -3.42 -15.16
N GLY A 436 18.33 -4.21 -14.12
CA GLY A 436 18.57 -3.79 -12.74
C GLY A 436 17.80 -2.52 -12.39
N LYS A 437 18.46 -1.54 -11.79
CA LYS A 437 17.88 -0.26 -11.39
C LYS A 437 17.33 0.52 -12.58
N SER A 438 18.04 0.53 -13.71
CA SER A 438 17.62 1.28 -14.91
C SER A 438 16.30 0.79 -15.49
N LEU A 439 15.97 -0.50 -15.30
CA LEU A 439 14.68 -1.06 -15.68
C LEU A 439 13.56 -0.54 -14.79
N CYS A 440 13.77 -0.52 -13.47
CA CYS A 440 12.81 0.04 -12.54
C CYS A 440 12.58 1.54 -12.80
N ASP A 441 13.65 2.30 -13.04
CA ASP A 441 13.58 3.73 -13.38
C ASP A 441 12.79 3.98 -14.68
N TYR A 442 12.97 3.10 -15.67
CA TYR A 442 12.22 3.14 -16.93
C TYR A 442 10.72 2.94 -16.70
N PHE A 443 10.32 1.87 -16.00
CA PHE A 443 8.91 1.64 -15.68
C PHE A 443 8.33 2.80 -14.86
N ASP A 444 9.03 3.29 -13.84
CA ASP A 444 8.55 4.41 -13.01
C ASP A 444 8.22 5.64 -13.86
N THR A 445 9.15 6.01 -14.75
CA THR A 445 8.99 7.16 -15.65
C THR A 445 7.84 6.97 -16.61
N GLN A 446 7.80 5.87 -17.36
CA GLN A 446 6.80 5.66 -18.40
C GLN A 446 5.38 5.51 -17.82
N LEU A 447 5.23 4.88 -16.65
CA LEU A 447 3.93 4.80 -15.97
C LEU A 447 3.41 6.20 -15.60
N ARG A 448 4.28 7.14 -15.20
CA ARG A 448 3.89 8.53 -14.97
C ARG A 448 3.49 9.24 -16.26
N GLU A 449 4.28 9.08 -17.33
CA GLU A 449 3.95 9.67 -18.65
C GLU A 449 2.59 9.17 -19.16
N ALA A 450 2.26 7.89 -18.95
CA ALA A 450 0.95 7.33 -19.31
C ALA A 450 -0.22 8.09 -18.66
N PHE A 451 -0.08 8.47 -17.38
CA PHE A 451 -1.15 9.13 -16.63
C PHE A 451 -1.18 10.65 -16.81
N PHE A 452 -0.02 11.32 -16.74
CA PHE A 452 0.02 12.79 -16.82
C PHE A 452 -0.22 13.28 -18.25
N ASN A 453 0.11 12.49 -19.27
CA ASN A 453 -0.22 12.77 -20.67
C ASN A 453 -1.43 11.95 -21.17
N LYS A 454 -2.35 11.54 -20.28
CA LYS A 454 -3.49 10.68 -20.62
C LYS A 454 -4.45 11.26 -21.68
N HIS A 455 -4.47 12.59 -21.83
CA HIS A 455 -5.31 13.29 -22.80
C HIS A 455 -4.71 13.32 -24.21
N GLU A 456 -3.43 12.98 -24.35
CA GLU A 456 -2.79 12.90 -25.66
C GLU A 456 -3.16 11.59 -26.35
N GLU A 457 -3.68 11.69 -27.56
CA GLU A 457 -4.03 10.51 -28.37
C GLU A 457 -2.78 9.75 -28.81
N SER A 458 -1.64 10.42 -29.03
CA SER A 458 -0.37 9.78 -29.39
C SER A 458 0.23 8.90 -28.29
N ASN A 459 -0.26 9.02 -27.05
CA ASN A 459 0.29 8.35 -25.88
C ASN A 459 -0.16 6.88 -25.74
N TYR A 460 -0.27 6.14 -26.85
CA TYR A 460 -0.61 4.72 -26.80
C TYR A 460 0.53 3.87 -26.25
N PHE A 461 1.78 4.24 -26.54
CA PHE A 461 2.95 3.47 -26.11
C PHE A 461 3.05 3.35 -24.57
N ASP A 462 2.93 4.46 -23.83
CA ASP A 462 3.02 4.41 -22.37
C ASP A 462 1.77 3.75 -21.75
N LYS A 463 0.59 3.97 -22.32
CA LYS A 463 -0.67 3.29 -21.92
C LYS A 463 -0.64 1.78 -22.16
N ASP A 464 0.11 1.32 -23.15
CA ASP A 464 0.33 -0.11 -23.39
C ASP A 464 1.29 -0.69 -22.35
N LEU A 465 2.29 0.11 -21.97
CA LEU A 465 3.27 -0.31 -20.97
C LEU A 465 2.62 -0.46 -19.58
N THR A 466 1.58 0.29 -19.24
CA THR A 466 0.83 0.06 -17.98
C THR A 466 0.21 -1.34 -17.95
N TRP A 467 -0.35 -1.81 -19.07
CA TRP A 467 -0.86 -3.19 -19.15
C TRP A 467 0.29 -4.22 -19.15
N TYR A 468 1.39 -3.93 -19.82
CA TYR A 468 2.57 -4.80 -19.79
C TYR A 468 3.17 -4.91 -18.38
N ALA A 469 3.18 -3.83 -17.60
CA ALA A 469 3.67 -3.84 -16.22
C ALA A 469 2.87 -4.82 -15.34
N TRP A 470 1.60 -5.05 -15.63
CA TRP A 470 0.74 -6.02 -14.93
C TRP A 470 1.08 -7.49 -15.24
N CYS A 471 1.50 -7.82 -16.47
CA CYS A 471 1.55 -9.22 -16.93
C CYS A 471 2.79 -9.63 -17.74
N GLY A 472 3.70 -8.69 -18.00
CA GLY A 472 4.89 -8.87 -18.81
C GLY A 472 6.02 -9.54 -18.03
N SER A 473 6.74 -10.45 -18.68
CA SER A 473 7.77 -11.28 -18.03
C SER A 473 9.00 -10.51 -17.55
N PHE A 474 9.27 -9.36 -18.15
CA PHE A 474 10.34 -8.45 -17.73
C PHE A 474 9.84 -7.33 -16.79
N SER A 475 8.55 -7.29 -16.47
CA SER A 475 8.03 -6.30 -15.53
C SER A 475 8.60 -6.56 -14.12
N PRO A 476 9.14 -5.53 -13.44
CA PRO A 476 9.54 -5.64 -12.04
C PRO A 476 8.36 -5.86 -11.09
N LEU A 477 7.12 -5.71 -11.57
CA LEU A 477 5.90 -5.80 -10.78
C LEU A 477 5.18 -7.15 -10.90
N PHE A 478 5.52 -7.98 -11.90
CA PHE A 478 4.78 -9.23 -12.18
C PHE A 478 5.49 -10.52 -11.76
N GLY A 479 6.79 -10.63 -12.01
CA GLY A 479 7.60 -11.71 -11.45
C GLY A 479 7.37 -13.14 -12.02
N LYS A 480 6.60 -13.31 -13.09
CA LYS A 480 6.34 -14.62 -13.73
C LYS A 480 6.65 -14.57 -15.22
N ASP A 481 6.81 -15.73 -15.84
CA ASP A 481 7.11 -15.84 -17.27
C ASP A 481 5.91 -15.48 -18.18
N ARG A 482 4.68 -15.71 -17.70
CA ARG A 482 3.45 -15.41 -18.43
C ARG A 482 2.24 -15.36 -17.51
N MET A 483 1.16 -14.73 -17.98
CA MET A 483 -0.17 -14.82 -17.38
C MET A 483 -1.01 -15.85 -18.17
N THR A 484 -1.56 -16.87 -17.50
CA THR A 484 -2.32 -17.95 -18.18
C THR A 484 -3.84 -17.78 -18.06
N THR A 485 -4.33 -16.54 -18.20
CA THR A 485 -5.75 -16.23 -17.97
C THR A 485 -6.65 -16.94 -18.98
N PHE A 486 -6.31 -16.92 -20.26
CA PHE A 486 -7.06 -17.59 -21.32
C PHE A 486 -7.17 -19.09 -21.06
N GLU A 487 -6.04 -19.73 -20.76
CA GLU A 487 -5.96 -21.16 -20.51
C GLU A 487 -6.79 -21.57 -19.29
N ARG A 488 -6.79 -20.77 -18.22
CA ARG A 488 -7.59 -21.02 -17.01
C ARG A 488 -9.08 -21.04 -17.31
N TYR A 489 -9.57 -20.14 -18.17
CA TYR A 489 -10.97 -20.10 -18.58
C TYR A 489 -11.33 -21.25 -19.51
N PHE A 490 -10.55 -21.44 -20.57
CA PHE A 490 -10.99 -22.24 -21.70
C PHE A 490 -10.41 -23.66 -21.76
N VAL A 491 -9.32 -23.96 -21.05
CA VAL A 491 -8.64 -25.26 -21.15
C VAL A 491 -8.74 -26.03 -19.83
N ALA A 492 -9.04 -27.32 -19.90
CA ALA A 492 -9.16 -28.20 -18.73
C ALA A 492 -7.83 -28.71 -18.20
N ASP A 493 -6.87 -28.93 -19.09
CA ASP A 493 -5.55 -29.42 -18.72
C ASP A 493 -4.82 -28.37 -17.85
N LYS A 494 -4.61 -28.71 -16.58
CA LYS A 494 -3.94 -27.81 -15.62
C LYS A 494 -2.46 -27.58 -15.92
N GLN A 495 -1.83 -28.37 -16.79
CA GLN A 495 -0.47 -28.11 -17.25
C GLN A 495 -0.36 -26.77 -17.97
N THR A 496 -1.40 -26.36 -18.71
CA THR A 496 -1.43 -25.08 -19.42
C THR A 496 -1.68 -23.88 -18.49
N HIS A 497 -2.05 -24.13 -17.23
CA HIS A 497 -2.30 -23.08 -16.21
C HIS A 497 -1.06 -22.74 -15.38
N LYS A 498 0.08 -23.38 -15.71
CA LYS A 498 1.32 -23.25 -14.95
C LYS A 498 2.02 -21.96 -15.33
N GLU A 499 2.11 -21.06 -14.36
CA GLU A 499 2.91 -19.84 -14.44
C GLU A 499 4.23 -20.11 -13.69
N THR A 500 5.36 -19.90 -14.36
CA THR A 500 6.68 -20.14 -13.79
C THR A 500 7.24 -18.83 -13.27
N TYR A 501 7.62 -18.80 -12.00
CA TYR A 501 8.29 -17.65 -11.43
C TYR A 501 9.62 -17.38 -12.15
N ASN A 502 9.94 -16.09 -12.33
CA ASN A 502 11.21 -15.68 -12.89
C ASN A 502 12.39 -16.19 -12.04
N HIS A 503 13.61 -16.15 -12.60
CA HIS A 503 14.77 -16.73 -11.92
C HIS A 503 15.06 -16.05 -10.57
N TYR A 504 14.71 -14.77 -10.42
CA TYR A 504 14.81 -14.03 -9.15
C TYR A 504 14.21 -14.81 -7.97
N PHE A 505 13.00 -15.37 -8.09
CA PHE A 505 12.40 -16.12 -6.97
C PHE A 505 13.13 -17.42 -6.63
N LYS A 506 14.02 -17.92 -7.49
CA LYS A 506 14.86 -19.10 -7.22
C LYS A 506 16.11 -18.74 -6.43
N ILE A 507 16.64 -17.52 -6.60
CA ILE A 507 17.95 -17.10 -6.05
C ILE A 507 17.86 -15.96 -5.02
N ARG A 508 16.70 -15.31 -4.84
CA ARG A 508 16.49 -14.20 -3.89
C ARG A 508 16.76 -14.57 -2.43
N ASP A 509 16.77 -15.86 -2.12
CA ASP A 509 17.03 -16.37 -0.77
C ASP A 509 18.53 -16.34 -0.41
N GLN A 510 19.40 -16.19 -1.40
CA GLN A 510 20.86 -16.22 -1.25
C GLN A 510 21.42 -14.83 -0.86
N LEU A 511 22.50 -14.83 -0.06
CA LEU A 511 23.18 -13.61 0.39
C LEU A 511 23.73 -12.80 -0.79
N ASP A 512 24.52 -13.45 -1.66
CA ASP A 512 25.17 -12.80 -2.81
C ASP A 512 24.16 -12.10 -3.72
N THR A 513 23.00 -12.72 -3.96
CA THR A 513 21.91 -12.10 -4.73
C THR A 513 21.35 -10.86 -4.03
N CYS A 514 21.11 -10.94 -2.72
CA CYS A 514 20.62 -9.78 -1.96
C CYS A 514 21.63 -8.63 -1.97
N GLU A 515 22.91 -8.92 -1.79
CA GLU A 515 23.98 -7.93 -1.83
C GLU A 515 24.14 -7.31 -3.21
N LYS A 516 24.05 -8.13 -4.27
CA LYS A 516 24.05 -7.64 -5.66
C LYS A 516 22.91 -6.68 -5.96
N ILE A 517 21.70 -6.96 -5.45
CA ILE A 517 20.56 -6.04 -5.57
C ILE A 517 20.82 -4.76 -4.76
N LEU A 518 21.31 -4.85 -3.53
CA LEU A 518 21.60 -3.67 -2.71
C LEU A 518 22.66 -2.76 -3.37
N ASP A 519 23.72 -3.34 -3.92
CA ASP A 519 24.78 -2.63 -4.62
C ASP A 519 24.29 -1.92 -5.89
N GLU A 520 23.48 -2.61 -6.71
CA GLU A 520 22.84 -2.04 -7.91
C GLU A 520 22.01 -0.78 -7.61
N PHE A 521 21.43 -0.70 -6.41
CA PHE A 521 20.65 0.44 -5.94
C PHE A 521 21.47 1.43 -5.08
N GLY A 522 22.77 1.19 -4.89
CA GLY A 522 23.68 2.08 -4.16
C GLY A 522 23.54 2.03 -2.64
N LEU A 523 23.01 0.95 -2.07
CA LEU A 523 22.88 0.77 -0.62
C LEU A 523 24.12 0.10 -0.02
N SER A 524 24.41 0.42 1.24
CA SER A 524 25.46 -0.23 2.03
C SER A 524 25.18 -1.73 2.18
N LEU A 525 26.17 -2.57 1.86
CA LEU A 525 26.09 -4.02 2.10
C LEU A 525 26.14 -4.41 3.58
N GLU A 526 26.48 -3.50 4.49
CA GLU A 526 26.49 -3.77 5.93
C GLU A 526 25.08 -3.57 6.52
N LYS A 527 24.49 -2.41 6.24
CA LYS A 527 23.21 -1.97 6.83
C LYS A 527 21.99 -2.21 5.94
N GLY A 528 22.21 -2.32 4.63
CA GLY A 528 21.18 -2.45 3.61
C GLY A 528 20.27 -3.64 3.84
N ARG A 529 18.96 -3.42 3.65
CA ARG A 529 17.92 -4.44 3.72
C ARG A 529 16.94 -4.26 2.56
N ILE A 530 16.39 -5.36 2.08
CA ILE A 530 15.35 -5.39 1.06
C ILE A 530 14.02 -5.73 1.74
N ILE A 531 12.97 -5.00 1.39
CA ILE A 531 11.61 -5.22 1.89
C ILE A 531 10.70 -5.40 0.67
N CYS A 532 10.06 -6.57 0.55
CA CYS A 532 9.20 -6.87 -0.59
C CYS A 532 7.97 -7.73 -0.24
N GLY A 533 7.01 -7.82 -1.17
CA GLY A 533 5.75 -8.57 -1.05
C GLY A 533 5.54 -9.58 -2.18
N HIS A 534 4.32 -9.59 -2.73
CA HIS A 534 3.87 -10.27 -3.97
C HIS A 534 3.68 -11.79 -3.92
N VAL A 535 4.62 -12.54 -3.35
CA VAL A 535 4.55 -14.02 -3.29
C VAL A 535 4.32 -14.49 -1.85
N PRO A 536 3.18 -15.14 -1.57
CA PRO A 536 2.84 -15.58 -0.23
C PRO A 536 3.86 -16.55 0.35
N VAL A 537 4.37 -16.19 1.52
CA VAL A 537 5.25 -17.05 2.32
C VAL A 537 4.45 -18.25 2.78
N LYS A 538 4.88 -19.45 2.39
CA LYS A 538 4.20 -20.70 2.73
C LYS A 538 4.61 -21.16 4.13
N THR A 539 4.21 -20.42 5.16
CA THR A 539 4.58 -20.67 6.57
C THR A 539 4.18 -22.09 7.01
N LYS A 540 3.02 -22.59 6.57
CA LYS A 540 2.60 -23.99 6.81
C LYS A 540 3.58 -25.04 6.25
N LYS A 541 4.39 -24.68 5.27
CA LYS A 541 5.44 -25.53 4.68
C LYS A 541 6.84 -25.22 5.21
N GLY A 542 6.95 -24.39 6.25
CA GLY A 542 8.22 -24.03 6.88
C GLY A 542 9.06 -22.99 6.13
N GLU A 543 8.48 -22.25 5.18
CA GLU A 543 9.18 -21.16 4.50
C GLU A 543 9.50 -20.01 5.47
N ASN A 544 10.74 -19.51 5.44
CA ASN A 544 11.19 -18.40 6.25
C ASN A 544 10.95 -17.06 5.52
N PRO A 545 10.22 -16.09 6.11
CA PRO A 545 10.05 -14.76 5.53
C PRO A 545 11.35 -13.92 5.54
N VAL A 546 12.35 -14.31 6.35
CA VAL A 546 13.67 -13.68 6.40
C VAL A 546 14.65 -14.46 5.54
N LYS A 547 15.20 -13.79 4.53
CA LYS A 547 16.03 -14.36 3.45
C LYS A 547 17.42 -13.70 3.43
N GLY A 548 18.38 -14.33 2.75
CA GLY A 548 19.74 -13.78 2.57
C GLY A 548 20.42 -13.42 3.89
N HIS A 549 20.31 -14.27 4.93
CA HIS A 549 20.88 -14.01 6.27
C HIS A 549 20.42 -12.68 6.92
N GLY A 550 19.17 -12.28 6.70
CA GLY A 550 18.61 -11.04 7.27
C GLY A 550 18.77 -9.81 6.37
N LYS A 551 19.13 -10.01 5.10
CA LYS A 551 19.18 -8.97 4.07
C LYS A 551 17.86 -8.74 3.35
N MET A 552 16.94 -9.68 3.36
CA MET A 552 15.64 -9.54 2.71
C MET A 552 14.50 -9.98 3.64
N PHE A 553 13.46 -9.14 3.71
CA PHE A 553 12.23 -9.38 4.46
C PHE A 553 11.06 -9.44 3.49
N VAL A 554 10.46 -10.62 3.36
CA VAL A 554 9.23 -10.81 2.61
C VAL A 554 8.05 -10.62 3.55
N ILE A 555 7.36 -9.50 3.41
CA ILE A 555 6.34 -9.02 4.35
C ILE A 555 4.91 -9.26 3.84
N ASP A 556 4.71 -10.27 3.02
CA ASP A 556 3.42 -10.55 2.36
C ASP A 556 2.25 -10.54 3.35
N GLY A 557 1.26 -9.72 2.99
CA GLY A 557 0.00 -9.56 3.68
C GLY A 557 -0.99 -10.64 3.26
N GLY A 558 -1.08 -11.71 4.05
CA GLY A 558 -2.20 -12.64 4.04
C GLY A 558 -3.57 -12.02 4.42
N PHE A 559 -3.75 -10.70 4.27
CA PHE A 559 -5.01 -9.98 4.48
C PHE A 559 -6.10 -10.63 3.64
N SER A 560 -5.79 -10.95 2.38
CA SER A 560 -6.73 -11.64 1.51
C SER A 560 -7.11 -13.01 2.08
N LYS A 561 -8.41 -13.19 2.34
CA LYS A 561 -8.99 -14.50 2.75
C LYS A 561 -8.65 -15.62 1.77
N ALA A 562 -8.37 -15.28 0.50
CA ALA A 562 -7.98 -16.23 -0.51
C ALA A 562 -6.65 -16.94 -0.20
N TYR A 563 -5.69 -16.24 0.44
CA TYR A 563 -4.36 -16.74 0.71
C TYR A 563 -4.20 -17.33 2.11
N GLN A 564 -5.08 -17.00 3.06
CA GLN A 564 -5.08 -17.54 4.43
C GLN A 564 -5.06 -19.08 4.49
N SER A 565 -5.71 -19.75 3.53
CA SER A 565 -5.69 -21.21 3.42
C SER A 565 -4.27 -21.77 3.18
N VAL A 566 -3.45 -21.04 2.42
CA VAL A 566 -2.09 -21.39 2.02
C VAL A 566 -1.06 -20.92 3.05
N THR A 567 -1.17 -19.68 3.52
CA THR A 567 -0.22 -19.04 4.45
C THR A 567 -0.41 -19.54 5.88
N GLY A 568 -1.66 -19.71 6.33
CA GLY A 568 -2.00 -20.02 7.72
C GLY A 568 -2.00 -18.84 8.69
N ILE A 569 -1.73 -17.64 8.19
CA ILE A 569 -1.66 -16.37 8.94
C ILE A 569 -2.29 -15.26 8.11
N ALA A 570 -2.63 -14.12 8.74
CA ALA A 570 -3.15 -12.92 8.10
C ALA A 570 -2.06 -11.99 7.55
N GLY A 571 -0.83 -12.49 7.44
CA GLY A 571 0.31 -11.77 6.86
C GLY A 571 1.33 -11.31 7.89
N TYR A 572 2.31 -10.54 7.41
CA TYR A 572 3.38 -9.98 8.21
C TYR A 572 3.36 -8.46 8.22
N THR A 573 3.80 -7.86 9.32
CA THR A 573 4.21 -6.45 9.37
C THR A 573 5.68 -6.39 9.77
N LEU A 574 6.46 -5.57 9.06
CA LEU A 574 7.77 -5.16 9.55
C LEU A 574 7.64 -3.85 10.33
N ILE A 575 8.31 -3.78 11.48
CA ILE A 575 8.38 -2.59 12.31
C ILE A 575 9.84 -2.21 12.43
N PHE A 576 10.22 -1.02 11.97
CA PHE A 576 11.57 -0.50 12.13
C PHE A 576 11.57 0.74 13.01
N ASN A 577 12.07 0.62 14.24
CA ASN A 577 12.09 1.70 15.22
C ASN A 577 13.53 2.03 15.66
N SER A 578 13.69 2.95 16.60
CA SER A 578 15.02 3.36 17.09
C SER A 578 15.85 2.24 17.74
N GLN A 579 15.25 1.12 18.13
CA GLN A 579 15.94 0.02 18.82
C GLN A 579 16.25 -1.16 17.89
N GLY A 580 15.51 -1.33 16.79
CA GLY A 580 15.61 -2.56 16.03
C GLY A 580 14.55 -2.72 14.94
N VAL A 581 14.73 -3.82 14.20
CA VAL A 581 13.82 -4.34 13.20
C VAL A 581 13.07 -5.53 13.79
N ILE A 582 11.74 -5.51 13.70
CA ILE A 582 10.87 -6.53 14.27
C ILE A 582 9.89 -6.97 13.18
N LEU A 583 9.91 -8.24 12.83
CA LEU A 583 8.91 -8.85 11.96
C LEU A 583 7.85 -9.53 12.84
N VAL A 584 6.60 -9.13 12.67
CA VAL A 584 5.46 -9.74 13.36
C VAL A 584 4.54 -10.45 12.37
N SER A 585 4.00 -11.60 12.74
CA SER A 585 2.93 -12.27 12.01
C SER A 585 1.59 -12.03 12.68
N HIS A 586 0.53 -11.89 11.88
CA HIS A 586 -0.84 -11.69 12.37
C HIS A 586 -1.67 -12.95 12.24
N GLU A 587 -2.55 -13.18 13.21
CA GLU A 587 -3.63 -14.17 13.08
C GLU A 587 -4.81 -13.59 12.29
N PRO A 588 -5.66 -14.42 11.64
CA PRO A 588 -6.87 -13.97 10.96
C PRO A 588 -7.73 -13.05 11.84
N PHE A 589 -8.17 -11.93 11.27
CA PHE A 589 -9.12 -11.06 11.95
C PHE A 589 -10.43 -11.81 12.14
N GLU A 590 -10.96 -11.85 13.36
CA GLU A 590 -12.29 -12.40 13.58
C GLU A 590 -13.36 -11.42 13.10
N THR A 591 -13.62 -10.35 13.86
CA THR A 591 -14.57 -9.29 13.48
C THR A 591 -14.28 -7.99 14.23
N HIS A 592 -14.67 -6.86 13.62
CA HIS A 592 -14.70 -5.55 14.27
C HIS A 592 -15.54 -5.55 15.57
N GLU A 593 -16.64 -6.29 15.59
CA GLU A 593 -17.54 -6.42 16.74
C GLU A 593 -16.88 -7.13 17.93
N ALA A 594 -16.10 -8.18 17.68
CA ALA A 594 -15.34 -8.89 18.72
C ALA A 594 -14.30 -7.98 19.39
N SER A 595 -13.60 -7.14 18.61
CA SER A 595 -12.65 -6.16 19.18
C SER A 595 -13.30 -5.14 20.11
N ILE A 596 -14.57 -4.80 19.87
CA ILE A 596 -15.32 -3.87 20.71
C ILE A 596 -15.89 -4.56 21.94
N LYS A 597 -16.51 -5.74 21.79
CA LYS A 597 -17.23 -6.40 22.89
C LYS A 597 -16.32 -7.21 23.81
N GLU A 598 -15.37 -7.94 23.22
CA GLU A 598 -14.54 -8.93 23.90
C GLU A 598 -13.13 -8.43 24.15
N ASN A 599 -12.78 -7.25 23.61
CA ASN A 599 -11.40 -6.73 23.55
C ASN A 599 -10.47 -7.65 22.73
N ALA A 600 -11.03 -8.46 21.84
CA ALA A 600 -10.27 -9.32 20.95
C ALA A 600 -9.33 -8.48 20.06
N ASP A 601 -8.09 -8.90 19.96
CA ASP A 601 -7.06 -8.27 19.14
C ASP A 601 -6.35 -9.36 18.36
N MET A 602 -5.89 -9.04 17.15
CA MET A 602 -4.92 -9.91 16.50
C MET A 602 -3.66 -9.91 17.36
N LEU A 603 -3.36 -11.01 18.07
CA LEU A 603 -2.14 -11.07 18.85
C LEU A 603 -0.97 -11.22 17.88
N PRO A 604 -0.13 -10.17 17.68
CA PRO A 604 0.99 -10.28 16.78
C PRO A 604 2.02 -11.19 17.44
N LYS A 605 2.50 -12.18 16.70
CA LYS A 605 3.61 -13.03 17.15
C LYS A 605 4.91 -12.50 16.54
N GLU A 606 5.89 -12.21 17.38
CA GLU A 606 7.22 -11.84 16.92
C GLU A 606 7.87 -13.06 16.26
N VAL A 607 8.26 -12.90 15.00
CA VAL A 607 8.88 -13.95 14.16
C VAL A 607 10.38 -13.70 14.01
N TYR A 608 10.77 -12.44 13.98
CA TYR A 608 12.17 -12.03 13.91
C TYR A 608 12.36 -10.73 14.68
N VAL A 609 13.43 -10.67 15.47
CA VAL A 609 13.86 -9.48 16.19
C VAL A 609 15.35 -9.31 15.96
N LYS A 610 15.75 -8.17 15.41
CA LYS A 610 17.14 -7.74 15.36
C LYS A 610 17.25 -6.39 16.06
N GLU A 611 17.93 -6.39 17.20
CA GLU A 611 18.29 -5.18 17.91
C GLU A 611 19.47 -4.50 17.21
N GLU A 612 19.44 -3.17 17.17
CA GLU A 612 20.58 -2.35 16.75
C GLU A 612 21.56 -2.20 17.92
N GLU A 613 22.86 -2.25 17.64
CA GLU A 613 23.92 -2.19 18.67
C GLU A 613 23.82 -0.95 19.57
N ARG A 614 23.32 0.15 18.99
CA ARG A 614 22.93 1.34 19.70
C ARG A 614 21.59 1.83 19.21
N ARG A 615 20.91 2.60 20.05
CA ARG A 615 19.69 3.29 19.67
C ARG A 615 19.98 4.22 18.47
N LEU A 616 19.22 4.04 17.40
CA LEU A 616 19.24 4.90 16.22
C LEU A 616 18.60 6.25 16.53
N LEU A 617 19.24 7.30 16.05
CA LEU A 617 18.80 8.68 16.19
C LEU A 617 18.29 9.19 14.84
N VAL A 618 17.63 10.35 14.85
CA VAL A 618 17.30 11.07 13.62
C VAL A 618 18.56 11.34 12.80
N ALA A 619 19.72 11.58 13.43
CA ALA A 619 20.99 11.73 12.73
C ALA A 619 21.41 10.54 11.85
N ASP A 620 20.86 9.34 12.09
CA ASP A 620 21.18 8.11 11.37
C ASP A 620 20.22 7.83 10.20
N THR A 621 19.25 8.72 9.96
CA THR A 621 18.23 8.57 8.90
C THR A 621 18.56 9.43 7.68
N ASP A 622 17.82 9.20 6.60
CA ASP A 622 17.93 10.05 5.39
C ASP A 622 17.52 11.49 5.70
N VAL A 623 16.45 11.67 6.48
CA VAL A 623 16.03 12.98 7.02
C VAL A 623 17.14 13.61 7.88
N GLY A 624 17.87 12.81 8.66
CA GLY A 624 19.04 13.29 9.39
C GLY A 624 20.14 13.83 8.50
N SER A 625 20.36 13.17 7.36
CA SER A 625 21.34 13.60 6.36
C SER A 625 20.94 14.93 5.72
N GLU A 626 19.66 15.10 5.38
CA GLU A 626 19.11 16.39 4.91
C GLU A 626 19.24 17.50 5.97
N ILE A 627 18.92 17.20 7.24
CA ILE A 627 19.06 18.16 8.34
C ILE A 627 20.52 18.58 8.52
N LYS A 628 21.47 17.64 8.43
CA LYS A 628 22.91 17.94 8.51
C LYS A 628 23.36 18.85 7.36
N ALA A 629 22.92 18.58 6.13
CA ALA A 629 23.21 19.44 4.97
C ALA A 629 22.62 20.85 5.16
N ASN A 630 21.40 20.97 5.67
CA ASN A 630 20.78 22.26 5.99
C ASN A 630 21.56 23.02 7.07
N ILE A 631 22.04 22.34 8.12
CA ILE A 631 22.89 22.96 9.15
C ILE A 631 24.19 23.51 8.52
N GLU A 632 24.82 22.78 7.60
CA GLU A 632 26.02 23.24 6.91
C GLU A 632 25.74 24.52 6.08
N ILE A 633 24.63 24.54 5.36
CA ILE A 633 24.18 25.72 4.61
C ILE A 633 23.94 26.92 5.54
N LEU A 634 23.28 26.70 6.69
CA LEU A 634 23.01 27.75 7.67
C LEU A 634 24.29 28.25 8.36
N ASN A 635 25.27 27.37 8.62
CA ASN A 635 26.58 27.77 9.13
C ASN A 635 27.32 28.68 8.13
N ASN A 636 27.24 28.38 6.82
CA ASN A 636 27.80 29.25 5.79
C ASN A 636 27.11 30.63 5.75
N LEU A 637 25.78 30.67 5.93
CA LEU A 637 25.04 31.93 6.05
C LEU A 637 25.44 32.73 7.30
N LEU A 638 25.58 32.05 8.44
CA LEU A 638 26.04 32.63 9.70
C LEU A 638 27.42 33.27 9.54
N ASP A 639 28.34 32.58 8.87
CA ASP A 639 29.67 33.11 8.55
C ASP A 639 29.62 34.28 7.58
N ALA A 640 28.70 34.25 6.60
CA ALA A 640 28.50 35.36 5.68
C ALA A 640 28.04 36.65 6.39
N TYR A 641 27.18 36.51 7.41
CA TYR A 641 26.80 37.62 8.30
C TYR A 641 27.98 38.12 9.14
N ARG A 642 28.73 37.20 9.77
CA ARG A 642 29.90 37.55 10.61
C ARG A 642 30.99 38.28 9.81
N LYS A 643 31.18 37.92 8.55
CA LYS A 643 32.14 38.55 7.63
C LYS A 643 31.62 39.85 6.99
N GLY A 644 30.34 40.20 7.17
CA GLY A 644 29.71 41.38 6.55
C GLY A 644 29.42 41.26 5.05
N THR A 645 29.64 40.09 4.45
CA THR A 645 29.31 39.78 3.05
C THR A 645 27.81 39.82 2.77
N ILE A 646 27.00 39.52 3.78
CA ILE A 646 25.55 39.72 3.80
C ILE A 646 25.24 40.62 4.99
N LYS A 647 24.43 41.66 4.76
CA LYS A 647 23.98 42.55 5.82
C LYS A 647 22.80 41.93 6.54
N GLN A 648 22.84 42.00 7.88
CA GLN A 648 21.68 41.71 8.71
C GLN A 648 20.57 42.72 8.39
N ILE A 649 19.31 42.27 8.43
CA ILE A 649 18.12 43.08 8.14
C ILE A 649 17.46 43.52 9.44
#